data_AF-A0A8H5MUX9-F1
#
_entry.id   AF-A0A8H5MUX9-F1
#
_cell.length_a   1.000
_cell.length_b   1.000
_cell.length_c   1.000
_cell.angle_alpha   90.00
_cell.angle_beta   90.00
_cell.angle_gamma   90.00
#
_symmetry.space_group_name_H-M   'P 1'
#
loop_
_entity.id
_entity.type
_entity.pdbx_description
1 polymer ?
#
loop_
_entity_poly.entity_id
_entity_poly.type
_entity_poly.pdbx_seq_one_letter_code
_entity_poly.pdbx_strand_id
1 'polypeptide(L)'
;MSVPTYMGVSGKSLAILQIAAIVAPSFVLFGYNQAGIGGLLSEEDWVKTFPEIDTVNSTGADKSSKSTLQGFVVATFVIGALIGSLSCSYTGDKFGRRNVIFAAAICSLIGEILEASSFGLAQFIVGRVIIGLGIGQLSSIVPVWQSETSAAVNRGRQVVLTGLFICLGYVLESWINLGFFEFHHGPVTWRPPIAIAIAFSLILMASIYFFPESPRWLVLKNRSEEARHAVAAFRGLPIDSTEVLAEVAGIEHSLEETSDNAARLSDMLKMGEDKLLYRFMLCILLQFYQQMSGSNLVSVYANVLFQKNLGMSAETSKILTGGALTWKFLASFIAFFTIDRFGRRAVFMISGFGMSACMIALAITTSFGSENKPAMIAAGCFIYLYNTFVPIGFLGANFLYCTEVAPIRLRMAMSSISTGNHWLWNFIVVMVTPVALESIGWQYYIVYAVIAACVPISVFLFFPETMGRNLEEIELIFKESPSVFATVKFAKTRPRNTPQQFLASKEKADHLEQGDDSILAAAACFVAVESVNIKVDSKGGNATSGHQYGFLHEDINNSGDGGIYAELIRNRAFQYSKKYPVSLSGWRSINDAELSLNRLDTPLSDALPVSMNVKPGNSKSKEIGFLNEGYWGMDVKKQKYTGSFWVKGAYKGHFTASLRSNLTDDVFGSVKVKSKANKKQWVEHEFVLTPNKNAPNSNNTFAITYDPKGADGALDFNLISLFPPTYKGRKNGLRVDIAEALEGLHPSLLRFPGGNMLEGNTNKTWWDWKDTLGPLRNRPGFEGVWSYQQTHGLGILEYLQWAEDMNLEIIVGVYAGLSLDGSVTPKDQLQPLIDDALDEIEFIRGPVTSKWGKKRAELGHPKPFRLSYVEIGNEDWLAGYPTGWNSYKEYRFPMFLDAIKKAHPDLTVISSGASIDPVGNKEDAGFDIPAPGIGDYHPYREPNALVEEFNLFDNNKYGHIIGEVASTHPNGGTGWSGNLMPYPWWISGVGEAVALCGYERNADRIPGTFYAPILKNENRWQWSITMIQFAADSAMTTRSTSWYVWSLFAGHPMTHTLPATSDFDPLYYVAGKNEDKGTLIWKGAAYNTTKGADVPVSLSFKGVKPGAQAELTLLTNKEKDPFAFNDPHKGNNVVDTKKTVLKADGKGAFNFKLPNLSVAVLETLKKGKPYSS
;
A
#
# COMPACT_ATOMS: atom_id res chain seq x y z
N MET A 1 -14.39 -5.10 30.45
CA MET A 1 -15.44 -4.14 30.91
C MET A 1 -16.84 -4.57 30.43
N SER A 2 -17.92 -3.93 30.88
CA SER A 2 -19.30 -4.24 30.43
C SER A 2 -19.53 -3.81 28.97
N VAL A 3 -20.23 -4.63 28.18
CA VAL A 3 -20.64 -4.30 26.80
C VAL A 3 -21.55 -3.07 26.80
N PRO A 4 -21.27 -2.02 26.00
CA PRO A 4 -22.17 -0.89 25.87
C PRO A 4 -23.55 -1.34 25.35
N THR A 5 -24.61 -0.91 26.00
CA THR A 5 -25.98 -1.25 25.61
C THR A 5 -26.77 0.00 25.28
N TYR A 6 -27.69 -0.16 24.33
CA TYR A 6 -28.68 0.84 23.97
C TYR A 6 -30.04 0.19 24.19
N MET A 7 -30.90 0.81 25.00
CA MET A 7 -32.16 0.20 25.46
C MET A 7 -31.96 -1.18 26.12
N GLY A 8 -30.83 -1.39 26.81
CA GLY A 8 -30.50 -2.65 27.47
C GLY A 8 -30.07 -3.78 26.54
N VAL A 9 -29.90 -3.53 25.23
CA VAL A 9 -29.45 -4.54 24.26
C VAL A 9 -28.18 -4.14 23.50
N SER A 10 -27.49 -5.13 22.93
CA SER A 10 -26.29 -4.95 22.11
C SER A 10 -26.21 -6.04 21.02
N GLY A 11 -25.21 -5.94 20.12
CA GLY A 11 -24.92 -6.92 19.08
C GLY A 11 -26.05 -7.13 18.09
N LYS A 12 -26.35 -8.39 17.80
CA LYS A 12 -27.40 -8.78 16.83
C LYS A 12 -28.78 -8.24 17.21
N SER A 13 -29.12 -8.21 18.50
CA SER A 13 -30.41 -7.69 18.95
C SER A 13 -30.53 -6.19 18.69
N LEU A 14 -29.46 -5.42 18.93
CA LEU A 14 -29.42 -3.99 18.60
C LEU A 14 -29.53 -3.75 17.09
N ALA A 15 -28.84 -4.55 16.27
CA ALA A 15 -28.95 -4.46 14.81
C ALA A 15 -30.37 -4.79 14.30
N ILE A 16 -31.04 -5.80 14.89
CA ILE A 16 -32.43 -6.14 14.54
C ILE A 16 -33.37 -4.99 14.95
N LEU A 17 -33.19 -4.40 16.13
CA LEU A 17 -33.98 -3.24 16.54
C LEU A 17 -33.72 -2.02 15.63
N GLN A 18 -32.47 -1.79 15.20
CA GLN A 18 -32.15 -0.72 14.25
C GLN A 18 -32.90 -0.93 12.93
N ILE A 19 -32.95 -2.18 12.44
CA ILE A 19 -33.68 -2.54 11.24
C ILE A 19 -35.19 -2.32 11.44
N ALA A 20 -35.76 -2.81 12.55
CA ALA A 20 -37.20 -2.73 12.80
C ALA A 20 -37.70 -1.31 13.08
N ALA A 21 -36.94 -0.51 13.82
CA ALA A 21 -37.36 0.82 14.29
C ALA A 21 -36.94 1.96 13.36
N ILE A 22 -35.89 1.79 12.54
CA ILE A 22 -35.39 2.84 11.64
C ILE A 22 -35.47 2.44 10.17
N VAL A 23 -34.84 1.32 9.79
CA VAL A 23 -34.73 0.94 8.37
C VAL A 23 -36.09 0.60 7.79
N ALA A 24 -36.87 -0.25 8.47
CA ALA A 24 -38.20 -0.66 8.04
C ALA A 24 -39.16 0.52 7.86
N PRO A 25 -39.44 1.36 8.88
CA PRO A 25 -40.34 2.49 8.70
C PRO A 25 -39.85 3.50 7.65
N SER A 26 -38.54 3.77 7.55
CA SER A 26 -38.00 4.69 6.54
C SER A 26 -38.30 4.24 5.10
N PHE A 27 -38.15 2.93 4.84
CA PHE A 27 -38.31 2.39 3.49
C PHE A 27 -39.74 1.93 3.19
N VAL A 28 -40.53 1.59 4.21
CA VAL A 28 -41.98 1.53 4.09
C VAL A 28 -42.52 2.90 3.69
N LEU A 29 -42.11 3.99 4.35
CA LEU A 29 -42.48 5.36 3.96
C LEU A 29 -42.10 5.68 2.51
N PHE A 30 -40.91 5.26 2.06
CA PHE A 30 -40.54 5.39 0.65
C PHE A 30 -41.57 4.70 -0.24
N GLY A 31 -41.72 3.37 -0.12
CA GLY A 31 -42.58 2.59 -1.00
C GLY A 31 -44.03 3.04 -0.96
N TYR A 32 -44.53 3.29 0.25
CA TYR A 32 -45.88 3.75 0.50
C TYR A 32 -46.17 5.06 -0.24
N ASN A 33 -45.33 6.08 -0.07
CA ASN A 33 -45.58 7.37 -0.72
C ASN A 33 -45.29 7.36 -2.23
N GLN A 34 -44.40 6.48 -2.68
CA GLN A 34 -44.10 6.31 -4.10
C GLN A 34 -45.25 5.65 -4.90
N ALA A 35 -45.99 4.71 -4.29
CA ALA A 35 -47.23 4.18 -4.87
C ALA A 35 -48.46 5.06 -4.55
N GLY A 36 -48.40 5.74 -3.40
CA GLY A 36 -49.45 6.37 -2.56
C GLY A 36 -50.72 6.92 -3.20
N ILE A 37 -50.63 7.40 -4.43
CA ILE A 37 -51.75 8.09 -5.08
C ILE A 37 -52.20 7.41 -6.37
N GLY A 38 -51.44 6.47 -6.92
CA GLY A 38 -51.78 5.82 -8.19
C GLY A 38 -53.11 5.08 -8.13
N GLY A 39 -53.46 4.53 -6.97
CA GLY A 39 -54.77 3.93 -6.71
C GLY A 39 -55.90 4.93 -6.46
N LEU A 40 -55.59 6.18 -6.12
CA LEU A 40 -56.53 7.23 -5.73
C LEU A 40 -56.99 8.12 -6.91
N LEU A 41 -56.20 8.18 -7.98
CA LEU A 41 -56.44 9.08 -9.14
C LEU A 41 -57.78 8.86 -9.85
N SER A 42 -58.43 7.71 -9.62
CA SER A 42 -59.71 7.33 -10.22
C SER A 42 -60.89 7.39 -9.25
N GLU A 43 -60.68 7.80 -8.00
CA GLU A 43 -61.71 7.78 -6.96
C GLU A 43 -62.65 8.98 -7.06
N GLU A 44 -63.94 8.76 -6.80
CA GLU A 44 -64.99 9.78 -7.00
C GLU A 44 -64.74 11.03 -6.15
N ASP A 45 -64.50 10.86 -4.84
CA ASP A 45 -64.28 12.00 -3.93
C ASP A 45 -62.93 12.68 -4.15
N TRP A 46 -61.92 11.93 -4.61
CA TRP A 46 -60.63 12.49 -5.02
C TRP A 46 -60.80 13.45 -6.19
N VAL A 47 -61.47 12.98 -7.25
CA VAL A 47 -61.76 13.76 -8.45
C VAL A 47 -62.60 15.00 -8.11
N LYS A 48 -63.57 14.86 -7.21
CA LYS A 48 -64.39 15.98 -6.73
C LYS A 48 -63.57 17.02 -5.95
N THR A 49 -62.60 16.57 -5.16
CA THR A 49 -61.74 17.45 -4.34
C THR A 49 -60.69 18.16 -5.19
N PHE A 50 -60.20 17.51 -6.25
CA PHE A 50 -59.16 18.02 -7.15
C PHE A 50 -59.59 18.01 -8.63
N PRO A 51 -60.62 18.80 -9.01
CA PRO A 51 -61.18 18.78 -10.36
C PRO A 51 -60.19 19.18 -11.47
N GLU A 52 -59.10 19.88 -11.12
CA GLU A 52 -58.07 20.31 -12.06
C GLU A 52 -57.26 19.13 -12.63
N ILE A 53 -57.25 17.98 -11.97
CA ILE A 53 -56.53 16.76 -12.41
C ILE A 53 -57.47 15.59 -12.73
N ASP A 54 -58.74 15.86 -13.00
CA ASP A 54 -59.72 14.84 -13.39
C ASP A 54 -59.45 14.30 -14.80
N THR A 55 -58.99 13.06 -14.91
CA THR A 55 -58.82 12.35 -16.20
C THR A 55 -59.89 11.30 -16.45
N VAL A 56 -60.81 11.08 -15.50
CA VAL A 56 -61.88 10.09 -15.58
C VAL A 56 -63.05 10.66 -16.38
N ASN A 57 -63.48 11.88 -16.07
CA ASN A 57 -64.65 12.51 -16.70
C ASN A 57 -64.30 13.45 -17.87
N SER A 58 -63.01 13.64 -18.15
CA SER A 58 -62.52 14.55 -19.19
C SER A 58 -62.28 13.84 -20.52
N THR A 59 -62.52 14.51 -21.65
CA THR A 59 -62.34 13.96 -23.02
C THR A 59 -61.54 14.89 -23.93
N GLY A 60 -60.96 14.36 -25.01
CA GLY A 60 -60.24 15.14 -26.02
C GLY A 60 -59.06 15.96 -25.47
N ALA A 61 -58.92 17.21 -25.93
CA ALA A 61 -57.82 18.10 -25.55
C ALA A 61 -57.79 18.44 -24.05
N ASP A 62 -58.96 18.54 -23.40
CA ASP A 62 -59.07 18.79 -21.95
C ASP A 62 -58.47 17.62 -21.16
N LYS A 63 -58.75 16.37 -21.57
CA LYS A 63 -58.15 15.17 -20.97
C LYS A 63 -56.62 15.16 -21.09
N SER A 64 -56.07 15.55 -22.23
CA SER A 64 -54.62 15.60 -22.45
C SER A 64 -53.94 16.64 -21.55
N SER A 65 -54.54 17.83 -21.42
CA SER A 65 -54.07 18.88 -20.51
C SER A 65 -54.11 18.43 -19.04
N LYS A 66 -55.25 17.90 -18.58
CA LYS A 66 -55.42 17.40 -17.21
C LYS A 66 -54.55 16.16 -16.93
N SER A 67 -54.29 15.30 -17.91
CA SER A 67 -53.36 14.18 -17.77
C SER A 67 -51.91 14.65 -17.59
N THR A 68 -51.53 15.73 -18.27
CA THR A 68 -50.21 16.35 -18.08
C THR A 68 -50.09 16.96 -16.68
N LEU A 69 -51.12 17.67 -16.20
CA LEU A 69 -51.15 18.22 -14.85
C LEU A 69 -51.21 17.13 -13.78
N GLN A 70 -51.98 16.06 -13.99
CA GLN A 70 -52.05 14.89 -13.10
C GLN A 70 -50.66 14.24 -13.00
N GLY A 71 -49.97 14.04 -14.12
CA GLY A 71 -48.58 13.55 -14.15
C GLY A 71 -47.62 14.46 -13.36
N PHE A 72 -47.75 15.78 -13.52
CA PHE A 72 -46.99 16.76 -12.74
C PHE A 72 -47.26 16.65 -11.23
N VAL A 73 -48.52 16.56 -10.81
CA VAL A 73 -48.90 16.38 -9.40
C VAL A 73 -48.39 15.06 -8.84
N VAL A 74 -48.35 13.99 -9.64
CA VAL A 74 -47.70 12.73 -9.24
C VAL A 74 -46.20 12.96 -9.01
N ALA A 75 -45.57 13.71 -9.90
CA ALA A 75 -44.12 13.92 -9.93
C ALA A 75 -43.60 14.97 -8.91
N THR A 76 -44.45 15.80 -8.30
CA THR A 76 -44.02 16.80 -7.29
C THR A 76 -43.39 16.17 -6.04
N PHE A 77 -43.86 14.98 -5.65
CA PHE A 77 -43.21 14.15 -4.64
C PHE A 77 -41.74 13.87 -4.97
N VAL A 78 -41.50 13.51 -6.24
CA VAL A 78 -40.19 13.14 -6.74
C VAL A 78 -39.26 14.35 -6.80
N ILE A 79 -39.78 15.54 -7.14
CA ILE A 79 -39.01 16.81 -7.07
C ILE A 79 -38.57 17.07 -5.63
N GLY A 80 -39.48 16.93 -4.67
CA GLY A 80 -39.14 17.01 -3.25
C GLY A 80 -38.03 16.02 -2.88
N ALA A 81 -38.15 14.77 -3.32
CA ALA A 81 -37.16 13.73 -3.03
C ALA A 81 -35.79 13.97 -3.70
N LEU A 82 -35.76 14.55 -4.90
CA LEU A 82 -34.54 15.03 -5.55
C LEU A 82 -33.84 16.10 -4.70
N ILE A 83 -34.56 17.11 -4.25
CA ILE A 83 -33.98 18.19 -3.43
C ILE A 83 -33.54 17.64 -2.06
N GLY A 84 -34.37 16.79 -1.46
CA GLY A 84 -34.11 16.17 -0.16
C GLY A 84 -32.84 15.33 -0.19
N SER A 85 -32.70 14.47 -1.19
CA SER A 85 -31.50 13.64 -1.36
C SER A 85 -30.26 14.49 -1.57
N LEU A 86 -30.28 15.47 -2.49
CA LEU A 86 -29.13 16.37 -2.71
C LEU A 86 -28.74 17.15 -1.46
N SER A 87 -29.68 17.53 -0.60
CA SER A 87 -29.38 18.25 0.65
C SER A 87 -28.45 17.46 1.59
N CYS A 88 -28.47 16.12 1.53
CA CYS A 88 -27.63 15.26 2.35
C CYS A 88 -26.14 15.39 2.06
N SER A 89 -25.74 15.89 0.88
CA SER A 89 -24.32 16.13 0.56
C SER A 89 -23.69 17.16 1.50
N TYR A 90 -24.49 18.06 2.06
CA TYR A 90 -24.08 19.06 3.04
C TYR A 90 -24.50 18.68 4.46
N THR A 91 -25.75 18.28 4.65
CA THR A 91 -26.31 18.07 6.00
C THR A 91 -25.79 16.80 6.67
N GLY A 92 -25.50 15.74 5.91
CA GLY A 92 -25.15 14.42 6.45
C GLY A 92 -23.81 14.38 7.21
N ASP A 93 -22.78 15.04 6.69
CA ASP A 93 -21.48 15.15 7.38
C ASP A 93 -21.42 16.34 8.34
N LYS A 94 -22.26 17.37 8.17
CA LYS A 94 -22.32 18.50 9.10
C LYS A 94 -23.00 18.14 10.42
N PHE A 95 -24.16 17.48 10.37
CA PHE A 95 -25.01 17.26 11.54
C PHE A 95 -24.99 15.82 12.06
N GLY A 96 -24.41 14.86 11.34
CA GLY A 96 -24.44 13.44 11.68
C GLY A 96 -25.71 12.73 11.17
N ARG A 97 -25.72 11.40 11.21
CA ARG A 97 -26.76 10.61 10.51
C ARG A 97 -28.08 10.68 11.27
N ARG A 98 -28.04 10.57 12.61
CA ARG A 98 -29.25 10.55 13.45
C ARG A 98 -30.06 11.85 13.36
N ASN A 99 -29.38 12.99 13.42
CA ASN A 99 -30.03 14.30 13.36
C ASN A 99 -30.71 14.55 12.02
N VAL A 100 -30.09 14.11 10.92
CA VAL A 100 -30.68 14.22 9.58
C VAL A 100 -31.87 13.28 9.41
N ILE A 101 -31.80 12.04 9.94
CA ILE A 101 -32.95 11.12 9.95
C ILE A 101 -34.13 11.71 10.74
N PHE A 102 -33.86 12.30 11.91
CA PHE A 102 -34.90 12.94 12.72
C PHE A 102 -35.56 14.12 11.98
N ALA A 103 -34.75 14.99 11.38
CA ALA A 103 -35.25 16.12 10.59
C ALA A 103 -36.06 15.65 9.37
N ALA A 104 -35.61 14.60 8.69
CA ALA A 104 -36.31 14.00 7.57
C ALA A 104 -37.67 13.44 7.97
N ALA A 105 -37.76 12.77 9.14
CA ALA A 105 -39.02 12.27 9.68
C ALA A 105 -39.99 13.40 10.04
N ILE A 106 -39.50 14.55 10.54
CA ILE A 106 -40.32 15.76 10.76
C ILE A 106 -40.86 16.28 9.42
N CYS A 107 -40.01 16.37 8.39
CA CYS A 107 -40.44 16.78 7.06
C CYS A 107 -41.52 15.83 6.51
N SER A 108 -41.31 14.52 6.60
CA SER A 108 -42.30 13.52 6.19
C SER A 108 -43.62 13.69 6.92
N LEU A 109 -43.59 13.80 8.26
CA LEU A 109 -44.79 14.02 9.09
C LEU A 109 -45.58 15.26 8.67
N ILE A 110 -44.90 16.39 8.46
CA ILE A 110 -45.54 17.64 8.05
C ILE A 110 -46.20 17.47 6.68
N GLY A 111 -45.50 16.86 5.73
CA GLY A 111 -46.04 16.61 4.39
C GLY A 111 -47.27 15.70 4.41
N GLU A 112 -47.20 14.59 5.17
CA GLU A 112 -48.31 13.64 5.36
C GLU A 112 -49.55 14.31 5.94
N ILE A 113 -49.38 15.15 6.97
CA ILE A 113 -50.48 15.91 7.56
C ILE A 113 -51.08 16.88 6.55
N LEU A 114 -50.24 17.59 5.77
CA LEU A 114 -50.71 18.54 4.77
C LEU A 114 -51.48 17.86 3.64
N GLU A 115 -51.04 16.68 3.19
CA GLU A 115 -51.73 15.89 2.17
C GLU A 115 -53.06 15.33 2.70
N ALA A 116 -53.05 14.68 3.86
CA ALA A 116 -54.26 14.08 4.43
C ALA A 116 -55.32 15.13 4.81
N SER A 117 -54.89 16.34 5.19
CA SER A 117 -55.77 17.48 5.52
C SER A 117 -56.12 18.36 4.32
N SER A 118 -55.64 18.05 3.12
CA SER A 118 -55.77 18.93 1.95
C SER A 118 -57.23 19.19 1.54
N PHE A 119 -57.54 20.43 1.18
CA PHE A 119 -58.85 20.85 0.67
C PHE A 119 -58.76 21.52 -0.72
N GLY A 120 -57.57 21.53 -1.31
CA GLY A 120 -57.32 22.08 -2.64
C GLY A 120 -55.95 21.65 -3.15
N LEU A 121 -55.78 21.70 -4.48
CA LEU A 121 -54.63 21.09 -5.15
C LEU A 121 -53.29 21.72 -4.74
N ALA A 122 -53.26 23.02 -4.48
CA ALA A 122 -52.02 23.71 -4.09
C ALA A 122 -51.47 23.22 -2.73
N GLN A 123 -52.33 23.06 -1.72
CA GLN A 123 -51.92 22.52 -0.42
C GLN A 123 -51.43 21.08 -0.58
N PHE A 124 -52.11 20.28 -1.40
CA PHE A 124 -51.72 18.92 -1.69
C PHE A 124 -50.33 18.85 -2.35
N ILE A 125 -50.07 19.70 -3.36
CA ILE A 125 -48.75 19.81 -4.01
C ILE A 125 -47.66 20.23 -3.01
N VAL A 126 -47.94 21.19 -2.12
CA VAL A 126 -46.99 21.60 -1.08
C VAL A 126 -46.69 20.44 -0.13
N GLY A 127 -47.71 19.70 0.30
CA GLY A 127 -47.56 18.48 1.09
C GLY A 127 -46.65 17.47 0.40
N ARG A 128 -46.89 17.20 -0.89
CA ARG A 128 -46.09 16.30 -1.74
C ARG A 128 -44.63 16.68 -1.83
N VAL A 129 -44.33 17.96 -2.02
CA VAL A 129 -42.94 18.42 -2.06
C VAL A 129 -42.28 18.24 -0.69
N ILE A 130 -42.98 18.56 0.41
CA ILE A 130 -42.44 18.47 1.78
C ILE A 130 -42.20 17.02 2.21
N ILE A 131 -43.15 16.12 1.97
CA ILE A 131 -42.94 14.69 2.23
C ILE A 131 -41.83 14.15 1.35
N GLY A 132 -41.78 14.56 0.07
CA GLY A 132 -40.71 14.24 -0.86
C GLY A 132 -39.34 14.62 -0.29
N LEU A 133 -39.18 15.84 0.23
CA LEU A 133 -37.94 16.29 0.89
C LEU A 133 -37.50 15.32 1.99
N GLY A 134 -38.44 14.89 2.85
CA GLY A 134 -38.18 13.90 3.89
C GLY A 134 -37.75 12.54 3.32
N ILE A 135 -38.51 11.99 2.36
CA ILE A 135 -38.18 10.69 1.76
C ILE A 135 -36.85 10.72 0.98
N GLY A 136 -36.54 11.83 0.31
CA GLY A 136 -35.27 12.07 -0.36
C GLY A 136 -34.09 12.01 0.61
N GLN A 137 -34.24 12.63 1.78
CA GLN A 137 -33.24 12.56 2.84
C GLN A 137 -33.11 11.13 3.39
N LEU A 138 -34.23 10.48 3.76
CA LEU A 138 -34.24 9.11 4.29
C LEU A 138 -33.59 8.10 3.33
N SER A 139 -33.93 8.16 2.04
CA SER A 139 -33.40 7.29 1.00
C SER A 139 -31.89 7.47 0.74
N SER A 140 -31.29 8.57 1.20
CA SER A 140 -29.85 8.84 1.08
C SER A 140 -29.10 8.53 2.38
N ILE A 141 -29.59 9.00 3.52
CA ILE A 141 -28.88 8.95 4.80
C ILE A 141 -28.96 7.58 5.48
N VAL A 142 -30.10 6.87 5.36
CA VAL A 142 -30.33 5.61 6.07
C VAL A 142 -29.44 4.48 5.51
N PRO A 143 -29.29 4.29 4.18
CA PRO A 143 -28.37 3.29 3.64
C PRO A 143 -26.91 3.55 4.03
N VAL A 144 -26.48 4.81 4.07
CA VAL A 144 -25.12 5.18 4.52
C VAL A 144 -24.94 4.81 5.98
N TRP A 145 -25.85 5.25 6.86
CA TRP A 145 -25.79 4.92 8.29
C TRP A 145 -25.78 3.41 8.52
N GLN A 146 -26.67 2.68 7.85
CA GLN A 146 -26.76 1.23 7.95
C GLN A 146 -25.47 0.55 7.46
N SER A 147 -24.89 0.98 6.34
CA SER A 147 -23.62 0.43 5.84
C SER A 147 -22.44 0.69 6.77
N GLU A 148 -22.44 1.83 7.46
CA GLU A 148 -21.42 2.27 8.40
C GLU A 148 -21.56 1.61 9.79
N THR A 149 -22.71 1.02 10.12
CA THR A 149 -22.92 0.28 11.38
C THR A 149 -22.89 -1.24 11.19
N SER A 150 -23.13 -1.74 9.97
CA SER A 150 -23.15 -3.16 9.64
C SER A 150 -21.75 -3.78 9.55
N ALA A 151 -21.62 -5.04 9.99
CA ALA A 151 -20.40 -5.83 9.79
C ALA A 151 -20.30 -6.30 8.32
N ALA A 152 -19.09 -6.37 7.76
CA ALA A 152 -18.88 -6.69 6.34
C ALA A 152 -19.53 -8.00 5.86
N VAL A 153 -19.49 -9.04 6.68
CA VAL A 153 -20.04 -10.37 6.36
C VAL A 153 -21.56 -10.35 6.14
N ASN A 154 -22.27 -9.49 6.86
CA ASN A 154 -23.75 -9.41 6.82
C ASN A 154 -24.27 -8.12 6.19
N ARG A 155 -23.38 -7.20 5.76
CA ARG A 155 -23.74 -5.89 5.23
C ARG A 155 -24.70 -6.01 4.05
N GLY A 156 -24.45 -6.98 3.16
CA GLY A 156 -25.28 -7.20 1.99
C GLY A 156 -26.73 -7.51 2.36
N ARG A 157 -26.92 -8.58 3.13
CA ARG A 157 -28.22 -9.00 3.65
C ARG A 157 -28.94 -7.92 4.44
N GLN A 158 -28.24 -7.19 5.31
CA GLN A 158 -28.86 -6.18 6.15
C GLN A 158 -29.35 -4.99 5.32
N VAL A 159 -28.51 -4.44 4.44
CA VAL A 159 -28.86 -3.25 3.65
C VAL A 159 -29.82 -3.58 2.51
N VAL A 160 -29.82 -4.79 1.95
CA VAL A 160 -30.79 -5.16 0.91
C VAL A 160 -32.24 -5.23 1.43
N LEU A 161 -32.43 -5.35 2.74
CA LEU A 161 -33.77 -5.27 3.37
C LEU A 161 -34.45 -3.93 3.12
N THR A 162 -33.71 -2.86 2.84
CA THR A 162 -34.29 -1.58 2.40
C THR A 162 -35.23 -1.78 1.22
N GLY A 163 -34.82 -2.57 0.22
CA GLY A 163 -35.64 -2.96 -0.92
C GLY A 163 -36.88 -3.77 -0.55
N LEU A 164 -36.75 -4.69 0.41
CA LEU A 164 -37.87 -5.48 0.92
C LEU A 164 -38.91 -4.58 1.60
N PHE A 165 -38.47 -3.58 2.37
CA PHE A 165 -39.37 -2.64 3.04
C PHE A 165 -39.99 -1.61 2.08
N ILE A 166 -39.30 -1.23 1.00
CA ILE A 166 -39.93 -0.49 -0.12
C ILE A 166 -41.06 -1.33 -0.72
N CYS A 167 -40.81 -2.61 -1.01
CA CYS A 167 -41.86 -3.50 -1.49
C CYS A 167 -43.00 -3.66 -0.48
N LEU A 168 -42.69 -3.74 0.82
CA LEU A 168 -43.72 -3.78 1.86
C LEU A 168 -44.57 -2.50 1.85
N GLY A 169 -43.94 -1.33 1.68
CA GLY A 169 -44.66 -0.07 1.49
C GLY A 169 -45.61 -0.11 0.30
N TYR A 170 -45.16 -0.61 -0.85
CA TYR A 170 -46.03 -0.80 -2.03
C TYR A 170 -47.20 -1.75 -1.77
N VAL A 171 -46.95 -2.85 -1.06
CA VAL A 171 -47.98 -3.84 -0.71
C VAL A 171 -49.01 -3.21 0.23
N LEU A 172 -48.56 -2.58 1.31
CA LEU A 172 -49.43 -1.95 2.29
C LEU A 172 -50.30 -0.90 1.61
N GLU A 173 -49.70 -0.01 0.82
CA GLU A 173 -50.41 1.03 0.10
C GLU A 173 -51.47 0.46 -0.86
N SER A 174 -51.11 -0.55 -1.67
CA SER A 174 -52.02 -1.08 -2.68
C SER A 174 -53.22 -1.79 -2.06
N TRP A 175 -53.02 -2.54 -0.96
CA TRP A 175 -54.13 -3.21 -0.27
C TRP A 175 -54.95 -2.26 0.59
N ILE A 176 -54.34 -1.23 1.19
CA ILE A 176 -55.06 -0.19 1.93
C ILE A 176 -55.94 0.61 0.95
N ASN A 177 -55.42 1.01 -0.20
CA ASN A 177 -56.22 1.67 -1.23
C ASN A 177 -57.39 0.81 -1.69
N LEU A 178 -57.19 -0.50 -1.90
CA LEU A 178 -58.30 -1.40 -2.22
C LEU A 178 -59.31 -1.51 -1.06
N GLY A 179 -58.84 -1.61 0.18
CA GLY A 179 -59.73 -1.68 1.34
C GLY A 179 -60.56 -0.41 1.53
N PHE A 180 -59.99 0.77 1.27
CA PHE A 180 -60.69 2.05 1.35
C PHE A 180 -61.53 2.37 0.10
N PHE A 181 -61.22 1.78 -1.05
CA PHE A 181 -62.03 1.81 -2.26
C PHE A 181 -63.45 1.25 -2.04
N GLU A 182 -63.59 0.22 -1.22
CA GLU A 182 -64.88 -0.43 -0.90
C GLU A 182 -65.85 0.45 -0.09
N PHE A 183 -65.42 1.62 0.42
CA PHE A 183 -66.35 2.57 1.05
C PHE A 183 -67.14 3.39 0.02
N HIS A 184 -66.76 3.32 -1.26
CA HIS A 184 -67.38 3.92 -2.45
C HIS A 184 -67.53 5.45 -2.49
N HIS A 185 -67.77 6.13 -1.36
CA HIS A 185 -68.04 7.57 -1.31
C HIS A 185 -67.36 8.29 -0.13
N GLY A 186 -67.06 9.58 -0.35
CA GLY A 186 -66.62 10.53 0.67
C GLY A 186 -65.12 10.50 1.00
N PRO A 187 -64.62 11.42 1.85
CA PRO A 187 -63.19 11.62 2.08
C PRO A 187 -62.46 10.44 2.74
N VAL A 188 -63.22 9.49 3.29
CA VAL A 188 -62.70 8.25 3.87
C VAL A 188 -62.02 7.36 2.81
N THR A 189 -62.36 7.51 1.53
CA THR A 189 -61.79 6.72 0.43
C THR A 189 -60.32 7.04 0.15
N TRP A 190 -59.82 8.24 0.53
CA TRP A 190 -58.47 8.68 0.17
C TRP A 190 -57.69 9.36 1.31
N ARG A 191 -58.33 10.03 2.27
CA ARG A 191 -57.60 10.69 3.38
C ARG A 191 -56.96 9.70 4.37
N PRO A 192 -57.67 8.67 4.88
CA PRO A 192 -57.07 7.67 5.76
C PRO A 192 -55.92 6.89 5.10
N PRO A 193 -56.01 6.43 3.83
CA PRO A 193 -54.86 5.87 3.13
C PRO A 193 -53.61 6.75 3.20
N ILE A 194 -53.73 8.07 3.02
CA ILE A 194 -52.57 8.96 3.16
C ILE A 194 -52.13 9.09 4.64
N ALA A 195 -53.08 9.26 5.55
CA ALA A 195 -52.80 9.50 6.97
C ALA A 195 -52.12 8.32 7.69
N ILE A 196 -52.30 7.08 7.23
CA ILE A 196 -51.67 5.90 7.84
C ILE A 196 -50.14 5.98 7.83
N ALA A 197 -49.54 6.66 6.85
CA ALA A 197 -48.10 6.86 6.76
C ALA A 197 -47.50 7.60 7.98
N ILE A 198 -48.29 8.47 8.63
CA ILE A 198 -47.91 9.25 9.82
C ILE A 198 -47.35 8.37 10.94
N ALA A 199 -47.91 7.16 11.11
CA ALA A 199 -47.46 6.24 12.14
C ALA A 199 -45.97 5.89 11.98
N PHE A 200 -45.49 5.71 10.74
CA PHE A 200 -44.09 5.37 10.48
C PHE A 200 -43.16 6.56 10.72
N SER A 201 -43.58 7.78 10.37
CA SER A 201 -42.85 9.02 10.67
C SER A 201 -42.69 9.22 12.18
N LEU A 202 -43.75 8.96 12.97
CA LEU A 202 -43.71 9.05 14.43
C LEU A 202 -42.79 7.98 15.06
N ILE A 203 -42.79 6.75 14.53
CA ILE A 203 -41.87 5.69 14.98
C ILE A 203 -40.42 6.12 14.81
N LEU A 204 -40.06 6.72 13.66
CA LEU A 204 -38.71 7.21 13.42
C LEU A 204 -38.30 8.31 14.41
N MET A 205 -39.16 9.30 14.60
CA MET A 205 -38.91 10.40 15.53
C MET A 205 -38.72 9.92 16.97
N ALA A 206 -39.55 8.96 17.41
CA ALA A 206 -39.49 8.42 18.76
C ALA A 206 -38.24 7.56 18.98
N SER A 207 -37.72 6.89 17.96
CA SER A 207 -36.72 5.83 18.14
C SER A 207 -35.27 6.21 17.82
N ILE A 208 -35.01 7.17 16.92
CA ILE A 208 -33.67 7.42 16.35
C ILE A 208 -32.57 7.73 17.39
N TYR A 209 -32.88 8.47 18.45
CA TYR A 209 -31.89 8.82 19.48
C TYR A 209 -31.57 7.70 20.46
N PHE A 210 -32.32 6.60 20.42
CA PHE A 210 -31.99 5.39 21.17
C PHE A 210 -30.94 4.51 20.48
N PHE A 211 -30.45 4.90 19.30
CA PHE A 211 -29.41 4.17 18.57
C PHE A 211 -28.07 4.92 18.56
N PRO A 212 -26.93 4.20 18.41
CA PRO A 212 -25.62 4.83 18.29
C PRO A 212 -25.49 5.64 16.99
N GLU A 213 -24.64 6.67 17.00
CA GLU A 213 -24.26 7.38 15.77
C GLU A 213 -23.35 6.51 14.89
N SER A 214 -23.19 6.88 13.62
CA SER A 214 -22.20 6.24 12.74
C SER A 214 -20.79 6.32 13.34
N PRO A 215 -20.09 5.18 13.53
CA PRO A 215 -18.71 5.20 14.00
C PRO A 215 -17.77 5.88 13.00
N ARG A 216 -18.02 5.76 11.69
CA ARG A 216 -17.22 6.41 10.63
C ARG A 216 -17.36 7.94 10.68
N TRP A 217 -18.57 8.45 10.93
CA TRP A 217 -18.77 9.89 11.13
C TRP A 217 -18.14 10.41 12.41
N LEU A 218 -18.24 9.64 13.49
CA LEU A 218 -17.63 10.01 14.77
C LEU A 218 -16.12 10.16 14.63
N VAL A 219 -15.44 9.24 13.93
CA VAL A 219 -14.00 9.38 13.62
C VAL A 219 -13.74 10.58 12.71
N LEU A 220 -14.56 10.83 11.67
CA LEU A 220 -14.46 12.03 10.82
C LEU A 220 -14.57 13.35 11.62
N LYS A 221 -15.23 13.32 12.79
CA LYS A 221 -15.33 14.44 13.74
C LYS A 221 -14.30 14.41 14.87
N ASN A 222 -13.27 13.57 14.77
CA ASN A 222 -12.24 13.35 15.80
C ASN A 222 -12.84 12.89 17.16
N ARG A 223 -13.92 12.10 17.13
CA ARG A 223 -14.63 11.55 18.31
C ARG A 223 -14.45 10.04 18.41
N SER A 224 -13.20 9.57 18.38
CA SER A 224 -12.85 8.14 18.33
C SER A 224 -13.35 7.32 19.53
N GLU A 225 -13.41 7.90 20.73
CA GLU A 225 -13.94 7.21 21.91
C GLU A 225 -15.43 6.89 21.80
N GLU A 226 -16.22 7.80 21.23
CA GLU A 226 -17.63 7.55 20.94
C GLU A 226 -17.78 6.56 19.78
N ALA A 227 -16.88 6.61 18.79
CA ALA A 227 -16.86 5.64 17.70
C ALA A 227 -16.62 4.22 18.23
N ARG A 228 -15.69 4.07 19.19
CA ARG A 228 -15.41 2.80 19.88
C ARG A 228 -16.63 2.28 20.63
N HIS A 229 -17.36 3.14 21.34
CA HIS A 229 -18.63 2.77 21.99
C HIS A 229 -19.68 2.29 20.98
N ALA A 230 -19.83 2.99 19.85
CA ALA A 230 -20.80 2.63 18.82
C ALA A 230 -20.46 1.28 18.15
N VAL A 231 -19.19 1.06 17.79
CA VAL A 231 -18.73 -0.23 17.25
C VAL A 231 -18.96 -1.34 18.27
N ALA A 232 -18.54 -1.15 19.53
CA ALA A 232 -18.75 -2.13 20.61
C ALA A 232 -20.22 -2.53 20.78
N ALA A 233 -21.12 -1.53 20.80
CA ALA A 233 -22.55 -1.76 20.93
C ALA A 233 -23.12 -2.58 19.75
N PHE A 234 -22.76 -2.27 18.50
CA PHE A 234 -23.25 -2.99 17.32
C PHE A 234 -22.61 -4.37 17.14
N ARG A 235 -21.37 -4.57 17.61
CA ARG A 235 -20.69 -5.88 17.59
C ARG A 235 -21.11 -6.77 18.76
N GLY A 236 -21.64 -6.18 19.84
CA GLY A 236 -21.99 -6.91 21.06
C GLY A 236 -20.77 -7.35 21.85
N LEU A 237 -19.69 -6.57 21.75
CA LEU A 237 -18.38 -6.87 22.35
C LEU A 237 -18.00 -5.77 23.36
N PRO A 238 -17.14 -6.09 24.35
CA PRO A 238 -16.56 -5.07 25.22
C PRO A 238 -15.80 -4.00 24.44
N ILE A 239 -15.76 -2.78 24.97
CA ILE A 239 -15.13 -1.63 24.32
C ILE A 239 -13.63 -1.81 24.07
N ASP A 240 -12.99 -2.63 24.90
CA ASP A 240 -11.57 -2.99 24.92
C ASP A 240 -11.24 -4.25 24.10
N SER A 241 -12.21 -4.83 23.38
CA SER A 241 -11.97 -6.01 22.55
C SER A 241 -11.10 -5.72 21.33
N THR A 242 -10.22 -6.67 21.00
CA THR A 242 -9.29 -6.62 19.86
C THR A 242 -10.00 -6.52 18.51
N GLU A 243 -11.29 -6.82 18.39
CA GLU A 243 -12.07 -6.58 17.16
C GLU A 243 -12.57 -5.14 17.04
N VAL A 244 -12.89 -4.52 18.18
CA VAL A 244 -13.44 -3.17 18.27
C VAL A 244 -12.33 -2.11 18.14
N LEU A 245 -11.15 -2.34 18.73
CA LEU A 245 -9.95 -1.47 18.73
C LEU A 245 -9.31 -1.17 17.36
N ALA A 246 -10.06 -1.35 16.32
CA ALA A 246 -10.12 -2.57 15.58
C ALA A 246 -10.31 -2.27 14.10
N GLU A 247 -11.51 -2.65 13.73
CA GLU A 247 -12.39 -1.77 12.99
C GLU A 247 -12.20 -0.24 13.26
N VAL A 248 -12.12 0.25 14.51
CA VAL A 248 -11.92 1.71 14.77
C VAL A 248 -10.59 2.23 14.21
N ALA A 249 -9.48 1.56 14.46
CA ALA A 249 -8.18 2.01 13.95
C ALA A 249 -8.08 1.88 12.42
N GLY A 250 -8.78 0.92 11.79
CA GLY A 250 -8.90 0.87 10.33
C GLY A 250 -9.67 2.07 9.75
N ILE A 251 -10.71 2.54 10.45
CA ILE A 251 -11.46 3.75 10.10
C ILE A 251 -10.57 5.00 10.23
N GLU A 252 -9.80 5.11 11.32
CA GLU A 252 -8.85 6.21 11.56
C GLU A 252 -7.76 6.26 10.48
N HIS A 253 -7.15 5.12 10.18
CA HIS A 253 -6.09 5.03 9.17
C HIS A 253 -6.57 5.47 7.78
N SER A 254 -7.76 5.03 7.37
CA SER A 254 -8.36 5.43 6.09
C SER A 254 -8.61 6.95 5.99
N LEU A 255 -8.80 7.63 7.13
CA LEU A 255 -8.95 9.08 7.20
C LEU A 255 -7.60 9.81 7.26
N GLU A 256 -6.63 9.29 7.99
CA GLU A 256 -5.28 9.85 8.14
C GLU A 256 -4.49 9.84 6.83
N GLU A 257 -4.57 8.75 6.05
CA GLU A 257 -3.95 8.64 4.71
C GLU A 257 -4.43 9.72 3.72
N THR A 258 -5.56 10.38 4.00
CA THR A 258 -6.11 11.42 3.13
C THR A 258 -6.14 12.82 3.75
N SER A 259 -5.43 13.04 4.86
CA SER A 259 -5.56 14.25 5.69
C SER A 259 -4.81 15.50 5.17
N ASP A 260 -3.97 15.37 4.14
CA ASP A 260 -3.17 16.49 3.61
C ASP A 260 -3.97 17.57 2.84
N ASN A 261 -5.26 17.34 2.52
CA ASN A 261 -6.14 18.37 1.95
C ASN A 261 -7.63 18.08 2.26
N ALA A 262 -8.37 19.08 2.75
CA ALA A 262 -9.83 18.95 2.94
C ALA A 262 -10.53 18.64 1.61
N ALA A 263 -11.12 17.45 1.48
CA ALA A 263 -11.76 16.97 0.25
C ALA A 263 -12.89 17.92 -0.20
N ARG A 264 -12.87 18.32 -1.47
CA ARG A 264 -13.87 19.18 -2.10
C ARG A 264 -14.86 18.32 -2.90
N LEU A 265 -16.12 18.76 -3.00
CA LEU A 265 -17.12 18.07 -3.85
C LEU A 265 -16.65 17.93 -5.31
N SER A 266 -15.86 18.88 -5.82
CA SER A 266 -15.31 18.81 -7.18
C SER A 266 -14.26 17.71 -7.35
N ASP A 267 -13.71 17.13 -6.28
CA ASP A 267 -12.77 16.01 -6.37
C ASP A 267 -13.45 14.73 -6.89
N MET A 268 -14.77 14.61 -6.72
CA MET A 268 -15.57 13.53 -7.32
C MET A 268 -15.49 13.50 -8.85
N LEU A 269 -15.09 14.61 -9.48
CA LEU A 269 -14.96 14.72 -10.94
C LEU A 269 -13.53 14.45 -11.44
N LYS A 270 -12.61 14.02 -10.57
CA LYS A 270 -11.20 13.78 -10.91
C LYS A 270 -10.88 12.28 -10.91
N MET A 271 -10.05 11.85 -11.85
CA MET A 271 -9.60 10.45 -12.00
C MET A 271 -8.28 10.18 -11.27
N GLY A 272 -7.92 10.93 -10.23
CA GLY A 272 -6.68 10.73 -9.46
C GLY A 272 -6.56 9.32 -8.87
N GLU A 273 -5.57 9.09 -8.00
CA GLU A 273 -5.22 7.75 -7.48
C GLU A 273 -6.42 6.95 -6.95
N ASP A 274 -7.33 7.61 -6.21
CA ASP A 274 -8.55 7.01 -5.66
C ASP A 274 -9.65 6.71 -6.69
N LYS A 275 -9.44 7.04 -7.97
CA LYS A 275 -10.36 6.87 -9.10
C LYS A 275 -11.76 7.41 -8.82
N LEU A 276 -11.83 8.59 -8.20
CA LEU A 276 -13.08 9.17 -7.69
C LEU A 276 -14.13 9.39 -8.78
N LEU A 277 -13.73 9.88 -9.96
CA LEU A 277 -14.63 10.01 -11.12
C LEU A 277 -15.22 8.67 -11.53
N TYR A 278 -14.40 7.62 -11.57
CA TYR A 278 -14.90 6.29 -11.90
C TYR A 278 -15.87 5.76 -10.84
N ARG A 279 -15.52 5.83 -9.55
CA ARG A 279 -16.39 5.43 -8.44
C ARG A 279 -17.72 6.18 -8.48
N PHE A 280 -17.68 7.48 -8.73
CA PHE A 280 -18.86 8.31 -8.86
C PHE A 280 -19.72 7.90 -10.07
N MET A 281 -19.11 7.65 -11.23
CA MET A 281 -19.82 7.20 -12.43
C MET A 281 -20.47 5.83 -12.25
N LEU A 282 -19.87 4.90 -11.48
CA LEU A 282 -20.52 3.63 -11.12
C LEU A 282 -21.81 3.86 -10.34
N CYS A 283 -21.80 4.77 -9.36
CA CYS A 283 -23.00 5.13 -8.60
C CYS A 283 -24.08 5.78 -9.48
N ILE A 284 -23.69 6.75 -10.33
CA ILE A 284 -24.61 7.44 -11.24
C ILE A 284 -25.25 6.44 -12.22
N LEU A 285 -24.43 5.61 -12.86
CA LEU A 285 -24.91 4.67 -13.89
C LEU A 285 -25.83 3.61 -13.29
N LEU A 286 -25.53 3.12 -12.09
CA LEU A 286 -26.37 2.13 -11.40
C LEU A 286 -27.75 2.70 -11.03
N GLN A 287 -27.78 3.94 -10.53
CA GLN A 287 -29.03 4.62 -10.17
C GLN A 287 -29.84 5.04 -11.39
N PHE A 288 -29.18 5.36 -12.51
CA PHE A 288 -29.82 5.54 -13.81
C PHE A 288 -30.51 4.24 -14.26
N TYR A 289 -29.80 3.11 -14.24
CA TYR A 289 -30.35 1.82 -14.67
C TYR A 289 -31.57 1.39 -13.84
N GLN A 290 -31.58 1.69 -12.55
CA GLN A 290 -32.71 1.39 -11.66
C GLN A 290 -34.02 1.97 -12.21
N GLN A 291 -34.00 3.22 -12.67
CA GLN A 291 -35.17 3.92 -13.16
C GLN A 291 -35.43 3.63 -14.63
N MET A 292 -34.39 3.73 -15.45
CA MET A 292 -34.47 3.62 -16.90
C MET A 292 -34.52 2.17 -17.42
N SER A 293 -34.58 1.18 -16.54
CA SER A 293 -35.01 -0.18 -16.88
C SER A 293 -36.53 -0.37 -16.84
N GLY A 294 -37.29 0.63 -16.36
CA GLY A 294 -38.76 0.61 -16.35
C GLY A 294 -39.38 0.15 -15.03
N SER A 295 -38.64 0.19 -13.91
CA SER A 295 -39.14 -0.24 -12.60
C SER A 295 -40.43 0.51 -12.20
N ASN A 296 -40.41 1.83 -12.27
CA ASN A 296 -41.56 2.65 -11.89
C ASN A 296 -42.71 2.59 -12.88
N LEU A 297 -42.43 2.42 -14.18
CA LEU A 297 -43.46 2.14 -15.18
C LEU A 297 -44.32 0.93 -14.76
N VAL A 298 -43.68 -0.20 -14.44
CA VAL A 298 -44.41 -1.44 -14.14
C VAL A 298 -44.99 -1.45 -12.73
N SER A 299 -44.34 -0.81 -11.75
CA SER A 299 -44.77 -0.85 -10.35
C SER A 299 -45.76 0.24 -9.96
N VAL A 300 -45.54 1.49 -10.38
CA VAL A 300 -46.39 2.63 -9.99
C VAL A 300 -47.61 2.72 -10.90
N TYR A 301 -47.44 2.44 -12.20
CA TYR A 301 -48.54 2.47 -13.17
C TYR A 301 -49.18 1.10 -13.40
N ALA A 302 -48.95 0.10 -12.54
CA ALA A 302 -49.54 -1.24 -12.66
C ALA A 302 -51.06 -1.21 -12.88
N ASN A 303 -51.79 -0.42 -12.09
CA ASN A 303 -53.23 -0.22 -12.24
C ASN A 303 -53.60 0.27 -13.64
N VAL A 304 -52.86 1.26 -14.15
CA VAL A 304 -53.06 1.83 -15.48
C VAL A 304 -52.74 0.81 -16.57
N LEU A 305 -51.69 0.01 -16.39
CA LEU A 305 -51.31 -1.05 -17.33
C LEU A 305 -52.39 -2.13 -17.42
N PHE A 306 -52.91 -2.63 -16.29
CA PHE A 306 -53.98 -3.62 -16.29
C PHE A 306 -55.29 -3.04 -16.83
N GLN A 307 -55.65 -1.82 -16.43
CA GLN A 307 -56.93 -1.22 -16.80
C GLN A 307 -56.94 -0.68 -18.24
N LYS A 308 -55.96 0.15 -18.62
CA LYS A 308 -55.93 0.83 -19.92
C LYS A 308 -55.28 0.00 -21.02
N ASN A 309 -54.17 -0.70 -20.74
CA ASN A 309 -53.47 -1.47 -21.79
C ASN A 309 -54.06 -2.88 -21.95
N LEU A 310 -54.49 -3.51 -20.86
CA LEU A 310 -55.09 -4.87 -20.90
C LEU A 310 -56.62 -4.85 -20.77
N GLY A 311 -57.28 -3.69 -20.67
CA GLY A 311 -58.75 -3.57 -20.73
C GLY A 311 -59.51 -4.19 -19.56
N MET A 312 -58.89 -4.31 -18.38
CA MET A 312 -59.51 -4.90 -17.19
C MET A 312 -60.40 -3.90 -16.44
N SER A 313 -61.34 -4.39 -15.61
CA SER A 313 -62.14 -3.50 -14.75
C SER A 313 -61.28 -2.79 -13.70
N ALA A 314 -61.76 -1.67 -13.14
CA ALA A 314 -61.04 -0.93 -12.10
C ALA A 314 -60.74 -1.82 -10.87
N GLU A 315 -61.73 -2.57 -10.41
CA GLU A 315 -61.60 -3.51 -9.28
C GLU A 315 -60.59 -4.62 -9.58
N THR A 316 -60.72 -5.30 -10.73
CA THR A 316 -59.78 -6.37 -11.13
C THR A 316 -58.36 -5.83 -11.30
N SER A 317 -58.19 -4.60 -11.79
CA SER A 317 -56.89 -3.96 -11.95
C SER A 317 -56.23 -3.67 -10.61
N LYS A 318 -56.99 -3.19 -9.60
CA LYS A 318 -56.49 -2.99 -8.24
C LYS A 318 -56.11 -4.32 -7.57
N ILE A 319 -56.93 -5.36 -7.74
CA ILE A 319 -56.64 -6.72 -7.22
C ILE A 319 -55.35 -7.28 -7.84
N LEU A 320 -55.21 -7.21 -9.16
CA LEU A 320 -54.01 -7.72 -9.86
C LEU A 320 -52.76 -6.90 -9.55
N THR A 321 -52.90 -5.58 -9.32
CA THR A 321 -51.81 -4.73 -8.84
C THR A 321 -51.40 -5.12 -7.43
N GLY A 322 -52.35 -5.29 -6.51
CA GLY A 322 -52.07 -5.79 -5.15
C GLY A 322 -51.37 -7.15 -5.18
N GLY A 323 -51.82 -8.06 -6.04
CA GLY A 323 -51.17 -9.34 -6.28
C GLY A 323 -49.75 -9.21 -6.85
N ALA A 324 -49.54 -8.34 -7.84
CA ALA A 324 -48.24 -8.14 -8.49
C ALA A 324 -47.22 -7.51 -7.54
N LEU A 325 -47.65 -6.56 -6.70
CA LEU A 325 -46.80 -5.93 -5.69
C LEU A 325 -46.54 -6.86 -4.51
N THR A 326 -47.51 -7.70 -4.13
CA THR A 326 -47.30 -8.79 -3.15
C THR A 326 -46.29 -9.79 -3.68
N TRP A 327 -46.39 -10.16 -4.96
CA TRP A 327 -45.40 -11.01 -5.61
C TRP A 327 -44.02 -10.36 -5.65
N LYS A 328 -43.94 -9.06 -5.95
CA LYS A 328 -42.69 -8.29 -5.88
C LYS A 328 -42.05 -8.32 -4.49
N PHE A 329 -42.86 -8.20 -3.44
CA PHE A 329 -42.42 -8.34 -2.06
C PHE A 329 -41.87 -9.74 -1.77
N LEU A 330 -42.58 -10.80 -2.16
CA LEU A 330 -42.11 -12.17 -1.99
C LEU A 330 -40.81 -12.42 -2.78
N ALA A 331 -40.72 -11.93 -4.00
CA ALA A 331 -39.51 -12.04 -4.83
C ALA A 331 -38.32 -11.28 -4.25
N SER A 332 -38.54 -10.21 -3.47
CA SER A 332 -37.45 -9.47 -2.81
C SER A 332 -36.64 -10.31 -1.81
N PHE A 333 -37.22 -11.38 -1.25
CA PHE A 333 -36.48 -12.34 -0.43
C PHE A 333 -35.39 -13.09 -1.22
N ILE A 334 -35.54 -13.23 -2.54
CA ILE A 334 -34.49 -13.80 -3.39
C ILE A 334 -33.22 -12.96 -3.27
N ALA A 335 -33.33 -11.62 -3.31
CA ALA A 335 -32.18 -10.72 -3.13
C ALA A 335 -31.53 -10.94 -1.76
N PHE A 336 -32.33 -11.04 -0.70
CA PHE A 336 -31.86 -11.31 0.65
C PHE A 336 -31.02 -12.60 0.74
N PHE A 337 -31.48 -13.71 0.15
CA PHE A 337 -30.74 -14.98 0.20
C PHE A 337 -29.54 -15.03 -0.75
N THR A 338 -29.55 -14.27 -1.84
CA THR A 338 -28.55 -14.38 -2.91
C THR A 338 -27.42 -13.35 -2.84
N ILE A 339 -27.64 -12.16 -2.27
CA ILE A 339 -26.70 -11.03 -2.34
C ILE A 339 -25.31 -11.31 -1.73
N ASP A 340 -25.27 -12.07 -0.63
CA ASP A 340 -24.03 -12.50 0.04
C ASP A 340 -23.61 -13.93 -0.34
N ARG A 341 -24.34 -14.60 -1.24
CA ARG A 341 -24.01 -15.93 -1.75
C ARG A 341 -23.38 -15.88 -3.14
N PHE A 342 -23.94 -15.06 -4.03
CA PHE A 342 -23.52 -14.93 -5.42
C PHE A 342 -22.79 -13.60 -5.71
N GLY A 343 -22.86 -12.64 -4.79
CA GLY A 343 -22.24 -11.32 -4.96
C GLY A 343 -23.15 -10.31 -5.66
N ARG A 344 -22.78 -9.03 -5.56
CA ARG A 344 -23.57 -7.90 -6.08
C ARG A 344 -23.65 -7.97 -7.60
N ARG A 345 -22.55 -8.36 -8.26
CA ARG A 345 -22.46 -8.40 -9.72
C ARG A 345 -23.41 -9.39 -10.34
N ALA A 346 -23.43 -10.62 -9.82
CA ALA A 346 -24.30 -11.68 -10.34
C ALA A 346 -25.77 -11.26 -10.24
N VAL A 347 -26.15 -10.68 -9.10
CA VAL A 347 -27.49 -10.20 -8.83
C VAL A 347 -27.90 -9.09 -9.81
N PHE A 348 -27.05 -8.10 -10.08
CA PHE A 348 -27.34 -7.07 -11.08
C PHE A 348 -27.44 -7.61 -12.51
N MET A 349 -26.55 -8.53 -12.91
CA MET A 349 -26.57 -9.11 -14.26
C MET A 349 -27.83 -9.95 -14.49
N ILE A 350 -28.22 -10.78 -13.51
CA ILE A 350 -29.45 -11.60 -13.56
C ILE A 350 -30.68 -10.71 -13.61
N SER A 351 -30.72 -9.66 -12.78
CA SER A 351 -31.82 -8.69 -12.77
C SER A 351 -31.95 -7.96 -14.11
N GLY A 352 -30.85 -7.42 -14.64
CA GLY A 352 -30.83 -6.71 -15.92
C GLY A 352 -31.27 -7.56 -17.10
N PHE A 353 -30.73 -8.78 -17.20
CA PHE A 353 -31.13 -9.73 -18.25
C PHE A 353 -32.62 -10.10 -18.14
N GLY A 354 -33.11 -10.43 -16.95
CA GLY A 354 -34.51 -10.79 -16.73
C GLY A 354 -35.47 -9.65 -17.00
N MET A 355 -35.13 -8.42 -16.57
CA MET A 355 -35.89 -7.21 -16.88
C MET A 355 -35.97 -6.96 -18.39
N SER A 356 -34.85 -7.08 -19.11
CA SER A 356 -34.80 -6.91 -20.57
C SER A 356 -35.68 -7.94 -21.28
N ALA A 357 -35.55 -9.22 -20.93
CA ALA A 357 -36.35 -10.29 -21.51
C ALA A 357 -37.86 -10.07 -21.29
N CYS A 358 -38.25 -9.64 -20.08
CA CYS A 358 -39.65 -9.33 -19.78
C CYS A 358 -40.13 -8.10 -20.56
N MET A 359 -39.32 -7.06 -20.72
CA MET A 359 -39.70 -5.88 -21.50
C MET A 359 -39.84 -6.18 -23.00
N ILE A 360 -38.98 -7.04 -23.56
CA ILE A 360 -39.13 -7.56 -24.94
C ILE A 360 -40.45 -8.32 -25.07
N ALA A 361 -40.72 -9.21 -24.11
CA ALA A 361 -41.95 -9.99 -24.12
C ALA A 361 -43.18 -9.09 -24.00
N LEU A 362 -43.16 -8.08 -23.12
CA LEU A 362 -44.23 -7.09 -22.99
C LEU A 362 -44.43 -6.29 -24.27
N ALA A 363 -43.36 -5.85 -24.93
CA ALA A 363 -43.44 -5.17 -26.22
C ALA A 363 -44.15 -6.05 -27.27
N ILE A 364 -43.79 -7.33 -27.34
CA ILE A 364 -44.38 -8.29 -28.28
C ILE A 364 -45.84 -8.55 -27.92
N THR A 365 -46.14 -8.92 -26.67
CA THR A 365 -47.50 -9.33 -26.27
C THR A 365 -48.48 -8.17 -26.33
N THR A 366 -48.05 -6.94 -26.04
CA THR A 366 -48.91 -5.75 -26.11
C THR A 366 -49.01 -5.14 -27.52
N SER A 367 -48.18 -5.60 -28.47
CA SER A 367 -48.35 -5.25 -29.89
C SER A 367 -49.57 -5.92 -30.53
N PHE A 368 -50.02 -7.05 -29.95
CA PHE A 368 -51.30 -7.65 -30.28
C PHE A 368 -52.40 -6.92 -29.50
N GLY A 369 -53.39 -6.37 -30.21
CA GLY A 369 -54.48 -5.59 -29.58
C GLY A 369 -55.24 -6.36 -28.50
N SER A 370 -56.04 -5.63 -27.69
CA SER A 370 -56.76 -6.15 -26.52
C SER A 370 -57.83 -7.23 -26.81
N GLU A 371 -58.04 -7.59 -28.07
CA GLU A 371 -58.91 -8.71 -28.46
C GLU A 371 -58.18 -10.07 -28.35
N ASN A 372 -56.84 -10.08 -28.35
CA ASN A 372 -56.04 -11.30 -28.26
C ASN A 372 -55.85 -11.72 -26.79
N LYS A 373 -56.82 -12.49 -26.27
CA LYS A 373 -56.81 -12.99 -24.89
C LYS A 373 -55.52 -13.74 -24.49
N PRO A 374 -54.97 -14.66 -25.29
CA PRO A 374 -53.67 -15.29 -24.97
C PRO A 374 -52.53 -14.29 -24.80
N ALA A 375 -52.43 -13.30 -25.68
CA ALA A 375 -51.39 -12.26 -25.60
C ALA A 375 -51.55 -11.39 -24.34
N MET A 376 -52.78 -11.04 -23.97
CA MET A 376 -53.05 -10.31 -22.73
C MET A 376 -52.68 -11.10 -21.47
N ILE A 377 -53.01 -12.39 -21.42
CA ILE A 377 -52.63 -13.27 -20.31
C ILE A 377 -51.10 -13.34 -20.21
N ALA A 378 -50.42 -13.53 -21.34
CA ALA A 378 -48.97 -13.53 -21.38
C ALA A 378 -48.38 -12.19 -20.89
N ALA A 379 -48.94 -11.05 -21.31
CA ALA A 379 -48.52 -9.73 -20.83
C ALA A 379 -48.68 -9.60 -19.31
N GLY A 380 -49.80 -10.04 -18.74
CA GLY A 380 -50.01 -10.11 -17.30
C GLY A 380 -48.96 -10.98 -16.59
N CYS A 381 -48.65 -12.16 -17.11
CA CYS A 381 -47.59 -13.02 -16.58
C CYS A 381 -46.20 -12.35 -16.63
N PHE A 382 -45.88 -11.64 -17.72
CA PHE A 382 -44.60 -10.94 -17.84
C PHE A 382 -44.50 -9.71 -16.93
N ILE A 383 -45.62 -9.08 -16.54
CA ILE A 383 -45.63 -8.06 -15.47
C ILE A 383 -45.21 -8.69 -14.13
N TYR A 384 -45.73 -9.88 -13.80
CA TYR A 384 -45.34 -10.60 -12.58
C TYR A 384 -43.87 -11.05 -12.64
N LEU A 385 -43.41 -11.59 -13.77
CA LEU A 385 -42.01 -11.97 -13.95
C LEU A 385 -41.06 -10.77 -13.89
N TYR A 386 -41.44 -9.63 -14.48
CA TYR A 386 -40.67 -8.40 -14.34
C TYR A 386 -40.54 -8.00 -12.86
N ASN A 387 -41.66 -8.06 -12.11
CA ASN A 387 -41.66 -7.85 -10.67
C ASN A 387 -40.88 -8.90 -9.86
N THR A 388 -40.49 -10.04 -10.45
CA THR A 388 -39.50 -10.96 -9.87
C THR A 388 -38.07 -10.44 -10.04
N PHE A 389 -37.73 -9.97 -11.24
CA PHE A 389 -36.34 -9.63 -11.56
C PHE A 389 -35.90 -8.27 -11.04
N VAL A 390 -36.78 -7.27 -10.99
CA VAL A 390 -36.43 -5.94 -10.45
C VAL A 390 -35.91 -6.00 -9.00
N PRO A 391 -36.63 -6.60 -8.03
CA PRO A 391 -36.20 -6.56 -6.64
C PRO A 391 -34.92 -7.35 -6.36
N ILE A 392 -34.53 -8.27 -7.26
CA ILE A 392 -33.26 -9.00 -7.15
C ILE A 392 -32.09 -8.01 -7.11
N GLY A 393 -31.99 -7.07 -8.07
CA GLY A 393 -30.86 -6.11 -8.15
C GLY A 393 -31.20 -4.65 -7.83
N PHE A 394 -32.36 -4.15 -8.25
CA PHE A 394 -32.61 -2.70 -8.39
C PHE A 394 -33.63 -2.14 -7.38
N LEU A 395 -33.64 -2.66 -6.15
CA LEU A 395 -34.41 -2.08 -5.05
C LEU A 395 -33.60 -1.82 -3.78
N GLY A 396 -32.73 -2.75 -3.39
CA GLY A 396 -31.84 -2.58 -2.23
C GLY A 396 -30.36 -2.60 -2.61
N ALA A 397 -29.97 -3.46 -3.55
CA ALA A 397 -28.55 -3.66 -3.85
C ALA A 397 -27.93 -2.45 -4.56
N ASN A 398 -28.70 -1.66 -5.31
CA ASN A 398 -28.24 -0.41 -5.93
C ASN A 398 -27.83 0.64 -4.88
N PHE A 399 -28.63 0.81 -3.82
CA PHE A 399 -28.29 1.72 -2.72
C PHE A 399 -27.08 1.21 -1.93
N LEU A 400 -27.03 -0.09 -1.64
CA LEU A 400 -25.88 -0.73 -1.00
C LEU A 400 -24.58 -0.52 -1.78
N TYR A 401 -24.60 -0.77 -3.09
CA TYR A 401 -23.38 -0.70 -3.89
C TYR A 401 -22.80 0.72 -3.89
N CYS A 402 -23.66 1.75 -3.97
CA CYS A 402 -23.22 3.14 -3.94
C CYS A 402 -22.51 3.51 -2.62
N THR A 403 -22.96 2.96 -1.49
CA THR A 403 -22.33 3.21 -0.19
C THR A 403 -21.05 2.39 0.01
N GLU A 404 -20.98 1.20 -0.57
CA GLU A 404 -19.80 0.33 -0.55
C GLU A 404 -18.65 0.89 -1.40
N VAL A 405 -18.94 1.44 -2.58
CA VAL A 405 -17.89 1.97 -3.46
C VAL A 405 -17.47 3.39 -3.13
N ALA A 406 -18.20 4.16 -2.33
CA ALA A 406 -17.82 5.54 -2.05
C ALA A 406 -16.82 5.65 -0.85
N PRO A 407 -15.73 6.43 -0.99
CA PRO A 407 -14.70 6.57 0.06
C PRO A 407 -15.23 7.40 1.23
N ILE A 408 -14.71 7.17 2.44
CA ILE A 408 -15.27 7.71 3.69
C ILE A 408 -15.52 9.24 3.65
N ARG A 409 -14.60 10.02 3.10
CA ARG A 409 -14.65 11.50 3.03
C ARG A 409 -15.68 12.07 2.06
N LEU A 410 -16.11 11.28 1.07
CA LEU A 410 -17.09 11.68 0.06
C LEU A 410 -18.29 10.72 0.04
N ARG A 411 -18.36 9.76 0.96
CA ARG A 411 -19.38 8.69 0.95
C ARG A 411 -20.77 9.27 0.95
N MET A 412 -21.00 10.23 1.84
CA MET A 412 -22.31 10.85 1.96
C MET A 412 -22.65 11.68 0.72
N ALA A 413 -21.72 12.49 0.21
CA ALA A 413 -21.90 13.28 -1.00
C ALA A 413 -22.14 12.44 -2.27
N MET A 414 -21.31 11.43 -2.52
CA MET A 414 -21.45 10.52 -3.66
C MET A 414 -22.78 9.76 -3.61
N SER A 415 -23.13 9.23 -2.44
CA SER A 415 -24.38 8.49 -2.24
C SER A 415 -25.59 9.41 -2.43
N SER A 416 -25.59 10.61 -1.83
CA SER A 416 -26.68 11.58 -1.95
C SER A 416 -26.90 12.07 -3.38
N ILE A 417 -25.82 12.36 -4.11
CA ILE A 417 -25.92 12.82 -5.50
C ILE A 417 -26.38 11.68 -6.41
N SER A 418 -25.95 10.45 -6.15
CA SER A 418 -26.44 9.28 -6.90
C SER A 418 -27.92 8.97 -6.64
N THR A 419 -28.38 9.11 -5.39
CA THR A 419 -29.81 9.00 -5.05
C THR A 419 -30.60 10.17 -5.64
N GLY A 420 -30.03 11.37 -5.69
CA GLY A 420 -30.58 12.49 -6.46
C GLY A 420 -30.77 12.12 -7.93
N ASN A 421 -29.75 11.51 -8.56
CA ASN A 421 -29.86 11.01 -9.93
C ASN A 421 -30.98 9.97 -10.09
N HIS A 422 -31.16 9.06 -9.12
CA HIS A 422 -32.32 8.17 -9.10
C HIS A 422 -33.64 8.95 -9.12
N TRP A 423 -33.81 9.94 -8.25
CA TRP A 423 -35.04 10.74 -8.22
C TRP A 423 -35.23 11.60 -9.48
N LEU A 424 -34.16 12.09 -10.11
CA LEU A 424 -34.22 12.79 -11.38
C LEU A 424 -34.79 11.90 -12.50
N TRP A 425 -34.29 10.68 -12.65
CA TRP A 425 -34.80 9.76 -13.68
C TRP A 425 -36.19 9.21 -13.33
N ASN A 426 -36.50 9.06 -12.05
CA ASN A 426 -37.85 8.78 -11.58
C ASN A 426 -38.82 9.87 -12.06
N PHE A 427 -38.46 11.15 -11.88
CA PHE A 427 -39.27 12.28 -12.33
C PHE A 427 -39.51 12.21 -13.84
N ILE A 428 -38.46 11.98 -14.62
CA ILE A 428 -38.55 11.86 -16.08
C ILE A 428 -39.48 10.70 -16.47
N VAL A 429 -39.30 9.51 -15.89
CA VAL A 429 -40.13 8.33 -16.18
C VAL A 429 -41.59 8.58 -15.81
N VAL A 430 -41.88 9.13 -14.63
CA VAL A 430 -43.25 9.40 -14.16
C VAL A 430 -43.94 10.45 -15.04
N MET A 431 -43.24 11.53 -15.42
CA MET A 431 -43.78 12.56 -16.29
C MET A 431 -44.06 12.07 -17.71
N VAL A 432 -43.13 11.30 -18.29
CA VAL A 432 -43.20 10.89 -19.70
C VAL A 432 -44.12 9.67 -19.91
N THR A 433 -44.27 8.81 -18.90
CA THR A 433 -44.96 7.51 -19.05
C THR A 433 -46.41 7.62 -19.55
N PRO A 434 -47.30 8.45 -18.97
CA PRO A 434 -48.67 8.56 -19.47
C PRO A 434 -48.73 8.99 -20.94
N VAL A 435 -47.89 9.95 -21.32
CA VAL A 435 -47.81 10.49 -22.69
C VAL A 435 -47.23 9.45 -23.66
N ALA A 436 -46.18 8.73 -23.26
CA ALA A 436 -45.55 7.70 -24.09
C ALA A 436 -46.47 6.50 -24.31
N LEU A 437 -47.22 6.05 -23.29
CA LEU A 437 -48.20 4.98 -23.45
C LEU A 437 -49.33 5.37 -24.41
N GLU A 438 -49.77 6.62 -24.40
CA GLU A 438 -50.80 7.12 -25.33
C GLU A 438 -50.27 7.30 -26.76
N SER A 439 -49.06 7.84 -26.93
CA SER A 439 -48.52 8.21 -28.24
C SER A 439 -47.81 7.08 -28.98
N ILE A 440 -47.01 6.28 -28.28
CA ILE A 440 -46.15 5.25 -28.89
C ILE A 440 -46.43 3.84 -28.32
N GLY A 441 -47.45 3.67 -27.48
CA GLY A 441 -47.98 2.37 -27.07
C GLY A 441 -46.92 1.34 -26.67
N TRP A 442 -46.95 0.18 -27.35
CA TRP A 442 -46.07 -0.95 -27.06
C TRP A 442 -44.59 -0.68 -27.40
N GLN A 443 -44.30 0.24 -28.32
CA GLN A 443 -42.92 0.61 -28.67
C GLN A 443 -42.17 1.23 -27.47
N TYR A 444 -42.88 1.77 -26.48
CA TYR A 444 -42.28 2.29 -25.26
C TYR A 444 -41.50 1.22 -24.47
N TYR A 445 -41.97 -0.03 -24.47
CA TYR A 445 -41.29 -1.14 -23.79
C TYR A 445 -39.94 -1.48 -24.44
N ILE A 446 -39.74 -1.17 -25.74
CA ILE A 446 -38.47 -1.40 -26.44
C ILE A 446 -37.36 -0.53 -25.83
N VAL A 447 -37.68 0.72 -25.46
CA VAL A 447 -36.70 1.64 -24.83
C VAL A 447 -36.14 1.01 -23.56
N TYR A 448 -37.02 0.48 -22.71
CA TYR A 448 -36.65 -0.18 -21.47
C TYR A 448 -35.91 -1.51 -21.70
N ALA A 449 -36.33 -2.28 -22.72
CA ALA A 449 -35.64 -3.51 -23.09
C ALA A 449 -34.17 -3.29 -23.45
N VAL A 450 -33.89 -2.27 -24.27
CA VAL A 450 -32.53 -1.93 -24.72
C VAL A 450 -31.69 -1.45 -23.54
N ILE A 451 -32.21 -0.53 -22.71
CA ILE A 451 -31.47 -0.01 -21.55
C ILE A 451 -31.20 -1.12 -20.53
N ALA A 452 -32.19 -1.99 -20.27
CA ALA A 452 -32.01 -3.14 -19.38
C ALA A 452 -30.97 -4.15 -19.93
N ALA A 453 -30.86 -4.32 -21.24
CA ALA A 453 -29.85 -5.18 -21.86
C ALA A 453 -28.42 -4.64 -21.69
N CYS A 454 -28.25 -3.32 -21.54
CA CYS A 454 -26.96 -2.71 -21.25
C CYS A 454 -26.45 -3.02 -19.82
N VAL A 455 -27.36 -3.30 -18.87
CA VAL A 455 -26.99 -3.59 -17.48
C VAL A 455 -25.97 -4.74 -17.37
N PRO A 456 -26.23 -5.96 -17.87
CA PRO A 456 -25.28 -7.06 -17.72
C PRO A 456 -23.93 -6.77 -18.37
N ILE A 457 -23.92 -6.06 -19.50
CA ILE A 457 -22.70 -5.66 -20.22
C ILE A 457 -21.88 -4.70 -19.36
N SER A 458 -22.49 -3.63 -18.86
CA SER A 458 -21.82 -2.64 -18.03
C SER A 458 -21.31 -3.24 -16.72
N VAL A 459 -22.10 -4.08 -16.05
CA VAL A 459 -21.72 -4.76 -14.80
C VAL A 459 -20.58 -5.78 -15.02
N PHE A 460 -20.57 -6.45 -16.17
CA PHE A 460 -19.48 -7.35 -16.53
C PHE A 460 -18.15 -6.61 -16.70
N LEU A 461 -18.17 -5.45 -17.37
CA LEU A 461 -16.97 -4.70 -17.73
C LEU A 461 -16.45 -3.77 -16.64
N PHE A 462 -17.33 -3.12 -15.87
CA PHE A 462 -16.95 -1.98 -15.02
C PHE A 462 -17.25 -2.14 -13.53
N PHE A 463 -18.06 -3.10 -13.10
CA PHE A 463 -18.47 -3.14 -11.69
C PHE A 463 -17.59 -4.14 -10.91
N PRO A 464 -16.67 -3.70 -10.03
CA PRO A 464 -15.94 -4.61 -9.14
C PRO A 464 -16.89 -5.26 -8.12
N GLU A 465 -16.51 -6.46 -7.65
CA GLU A 465 -17.28 -7.17 -6.63
C GLU A 465 -16.91 -6.68 -5.22
N THR A 466 -17.92 -6.34 -4.42
CA THR A 466 -17.78 -5.76 -3.08
C THR A 466 -18.15 -6.74 -1.96
N MET A 467 -18.74 -7.90 -2.30
CA MET A 467 -19.19 -8.90 -1.34
C MET A 467 -18.09 -9.35 -0.37
N GLY A 468 -18.42 -9.29 0.92
CA GLY A 468 -17.58 -9.82 2.00
C GLY A 468 -16.32 -9.00 2.28
N ARG A 469 -16.25 -7.75 1.80
CA ARG A 469 -15.12 -6.84 2.02
C ARG A 469 -15.46 -5.72 2.99
N ASN A 470 -14.50 -5.29 3.78
CA ASN A 470 -14.63 -4.08 4.57
C ASN A 470 -14.71 -2.83 3.67
N LEU A 471 -15.30 -1.73 4.15
CA LEU A 471 -15.44 -0.52 3.31
C LEU A 471 -14.06 0.06 2.96
N GLU A 472 -13.15 -0.07 3.91
CA GLU A 472 -11.76 0.33 3.85
C GLU A 472 -10.98 -0.55 2.83
N GLU A 473 -11.29 -1.84 2.71
CA GLU A 473 -10.72 -2.72 1.67
C GLU A 473 -11.19 -2.37 0.25
N ILE A 474 -12.44 -1.90 0.11
CA ILE A 474 -12.99 -1.52 -1.19
C ILE A 474 -12.29 -0.24 -1.67
N GLU A 475 -11.97 0.68 -0.77
CA GLU A 475 -11.17 1.87 -1.08
C GLU A 475 -9.81 1.49 -1.68
N LEU A 476 -9.13 0.51 -1.08
CA LEU A 476 -7.87 -0.03 -1.60
C LEU A 476 -8.02 -0.67 -2.99
N ILE A 477 -9.12 -1.37 -3.28
CA ILE A 477 -9.38 -1.93 -4.62
C ILE A 477 -9.40 -0.82 -5.69
N PHE A 478 -10.05 0.30 -5.39
CA PHE A 478 -10.08 1.42 -6.33
C PHE A 478 -8.74 2.13 -6.39
N LYS A 479 -8.02 2.33 -5.27
CA LYS A 479 -6.71 2.99 -5.25
C LYS A 479 -5.65 2.18 -6.01
N GLU A 480 -5.53 0.89 -5.70
CA GLU A 480 -4.46 0.00 -6.18
C GLU A 480 -4.69 -0.62 -7.55
N SER A 481 -5.92 -0.58 -8.09
CA SER A 481 -6.15 -1.09 -9.44
C SER A 481 -5.40 -0.26 -10.50
N PRO A 482 -4.72 -0.87 -11.49
CA PRO A 482 -3.88 -0.11 -12.43
C PRO A 482 -4.68 0.71 -13.45
N SER A 483 -5.95 0.36 -13.69
CA SER A 483 -6.85 1.11 -14.57
C SER A 483 -8.32 0.78 -14.26
N VAL A 484 -9.23 1.60 -14.79
CA VAL A 484 -10.70 1.41 -14.69
C VAL A 484 -11.14 0.00 -15.12
N PHE A 485 -10.61 -0.50 -16.24
CA PHE A 485 -10.94 -1.83 -16.76
C PHE A 485 -10.28 -2.95 -15.95
N ALA A 486 -9.11 -2.68 -15.36
CA ALA A 486 -8.44 -3.63 -14.49
C ALA A 486 -9.10 -3.74 -13.10
N THR A 487 -9.81 -2.71 -12.60
CA THR A 487 -10.46 -2.72 -11.28
C THR A 487 -11.35 -3.96 -11.07
N VAL A 488 -12.05 -4.40 -12.12
CA VAL A 488 -12.93 -5.56 -12.06
C VAL A 488 -12.16 -6.88 -11.89
N LYS A 489 -11.04 -7.04 -12.58
CA LYS A 489 -10.15 -8.20 -12.47
C LYS A 489 -9.38 -8.17 -11.15
N PHE A 490 -8.96 -6.98 -10.72
CA PHE A 490 -8.27 -6.72 -9.45
C PHE A 490 -9.14 -7.10 -8.25
N ALA A 491 -10.40 -6.64 -8.23
CA ALA A 491 -11.36 -6.98 -7.18
C ALA A 491 -11.62 -8.49 -7.05
N LYS A 492 -11.53 -9.25 -8.16
CA LYS A 492 -11.70 -10.71 -8.20
C LYS A 492 -10.48 -11.47 -7.65
N THR A 493 -9.28 -10.94 -7.86
CA THR A 493 -8.01 -11.63 -7.57
C THR A 493 -7.45 -11.26 -6.20
N ARG A 494 -7.80 -10.09 -5.64
CA ARG A 494 -7.44 -9.70 -4.28
C ARG A 494 -8.08 -10.64 -3.23
N PRO A 495 -7.35 -11.16 -2.23
CA PRO A 495 -7.95 -11.92 -1.13
C PRO A 495 -8.95 -11.06 -0.32
N ARG A 496 -9.90 -11.71 0.36
CA ARG A 496 -10.88 -11.06 1.25
C ARG A 496 -10.34 -11.14 2.68
N ASN A 497 -10.13 -10.01 3.35
CA ASN A 497 -9.54 -9.99 4.68
C ASN A 497 -10.65 -9.84 5.75
N THR A 498 -10.41 -10.33 6.97
CA THR A 498 -11.28 -10.05 8.13
C THR A 498 -10.91 -8.71 8.79
N PRO A 499 -11.80 -8.06 9.54
CA PRO A 499 -11.46 -6.84 10.29
C PRO A 499 -10.23 -7.02 11.21
N GLN A 500 -10.06 -8.18 11.86
CA GLN A 500 -8.85 -8.48 12.62
C GLN A 500 -7.61 -8.67 11.75
N GLN A 501 -7.72 -9.00 10.45
CA GLN A 501 -6.57 -8.99 9.52
C GLN A 501 -6.23 -7.57 9.05
N PHE A 502 -7.18 -6.64 9.14
CA PHE A 502 -7.01 -5.20 8.90
C PHE A 502 -6.26 -4.48 10.04
N LEU A 503 -6.13 -5.13 11.21
CA LEU A 503 -5.17 -4.73 12.25
C LEU A 503 -4.26 -5.81 12.78
N ALA A 504 -4.34 -7.07 12.37
CA ALA A 504 -3.18 -7.94 12.44
C ALA A 504 -2.16 -7.46 11.39
N SER A 505 -2.53 -6.67 10.38
CA SER A 505 -1.61 -5.80 9.65
C SER A 505 -1.05 -4.63 10.48
N LYS A 506 -1.59 -4.37 11.68
CA LYS A 506 -1.16 -3.36 12.67
C LYS A 506 -0.58 -3.98 13.96
N GLU A 507 -0.88 -5.25 14.28
CA GLU A 507 -0.46 -6.00 15.48
C GLU A 507 0.32 -7.29 15.13
N LYS A 508 0.39 -7.75 13.87
CA LYS A 508 1.60 -8.42 13.34
C LYS A 508 2.63 -7.39 12.86
N ALA A 509 2.29 -6.11 13.00
CA ALA A 509 3.22 -5.03 13.30
C ALA A 509 3.45 -4.84 14.82
N ASP A 510 2.88 -5.67 15.71
CA ASP A 510 3.08 -5.65 17.19
C ASP A 510 2.88 -7.04 17.93
N HIS A 511 3.30 -8.19 17.35
CA HIS A 511 3.24 -9.57 17.89
C HIS A 511 2.14 -10.58 17.42
N LEU A 512 2.66 -11.71 16.94
CA LEU A 512 2.10 -12.93 16.32
C LEU A 512 1.02 -13.76 17.06
N GLU A 513 0.38 -14.62 16.24
CA GLU A 513 -0.50 -15.76 16.53
C GLU A 513 -0.12 -16.66 17.73
N GLN A 514 -1.14 -17.15 18.42
CA GLN A 514 -1.27 -18.53 18.96
C GLN A 514 -2.76 -18.92 18.83
N GLY A 515 -3.18 -19.98 18.09
CA GLY A 515 -3.19 -21.41 18.49
C GLY A 515 -4.37 -21.69 19.44
N ASP A 516 -5.38 -22.57 19.22
CA ASP A 516 -5.34 -23.93 18.68
C ASP A 516 -6.75 -24.54 18.37
N ASP A 517 -6.75 -25.49 17.42
CA ASP A 517 -7.41 -26.82 17.33
C ASP A 517 -8.92 -27.07 17.58
N SER A 518 -9.63 -27.59 16.55
CA SER A 518 -9.82 -29.04 16.33
C SER A 518 -11.03 -29.44 15.44
N ILE A 519 -10.72 -30.26 14.42
CA ILE A 519 -11.45 -31.42 13.83
C ILE A 519 -12.94 -31.32 13.43
N LEU A 520 -13.23 -31.44 12.11
CA LEU A 520 -14.11 -32.50 11.55
C LEU A 520 -14.05 -32.61 10.01
N ALA A 521 -13.99 -33.87 9.56
CA ALA A 521 -13.79 -34.41 8.20
C ALA A 521 -14.88 -34.00 7.16
N ALA A 522 -14.75 -34.15 5.84
CA ALA A 522 -14.12 -35.22 5.06
C ALA A 522 -13.93 -34.83 3.56
N ALA A 523 -13.10 -35.66 2.90
CA ALA A 523 -12.99 -35.95 1.46
C ALA A 523 -12.03 -35.09 0.61
N ALA A 524 -10.80 -35.59 0.40
CA ALA A 524 -10.03 -35.34 -0.82
C ALA A 524 -9.10 -36.52 -1.14
N CYS A 525 -9.10 -36.93 -2.40
CA CYS A 525 -8.41 -38.08 -2.96
C CYS A 525 -6.88 -37.99 -2.85
N PHE A 526 -6.21 -39.11 -2.56
CA PHE A 526 -4.77 -39.25 -2.73
C PHE A 526 -4.44 -39.31 -4.23
N VAL A 527 -3.76 -38.28 -4.74
CA VAL A 527 -3.03 -38.33 -6.01
C VAL A 527 -1.55 -38.47 -5.65
N ALA A 528 -0.89 -39.51 -6.15
CA ALA A 528 0.56 -39.66 -6.00
C ALA A 528 1.26 -38.54 -6.80
N VAL A 529 2.05 -37.70 -6.13
CA VAL A 529 2.84 -36.64 -6.78
C VAL A 529 4.13 -37.26 -7.31
N GLU A 530 4.34 -37.19 -8.63
CA GLU A 530 5.53 -37.66 -9.32
C GLU A 530 6.76 -36.78 -8.99
N SER A 531 7.96 -37.35 -8.89
CA SER A 531 9.20 -36.59 -8.61
C SER A 531 9.66 -35.75 -9.80
N VAL A 532 10.12 -34.53 -9.54
CA VAL A 532 10.77 -33.68 -10.56
C VAL A 532 12.13 -34.30 -10.91
N ASN A 533 12.28 -34.77 -12.14
CA ASN A 533 13.48 -35.45 -12.62
C ASN A 533 14.42 -34.45 -13.32
N ILE A 534 15.48 -34.05 -12.65
CA ILE A 534 16.46 -33.07 -13.15
C ILE A 534 17.67 -33.82 -13.73
N LYS A 535 18.00 -33.51 -14.99
CA LYS A 535 19.22 -34.01 -15.66
C LYS A 535 20.12 -32.84 -15.99
N VAL A 536 21.36 -32.89 -15.53
CA VAL A 536 22.39 -31.87 -15.78
C VAL A 536 23.45 -32.46 -16.71
N ASP A 537 23.69 -31.80 -17.84
CA ASP A 537 24.72 -32.20 -18.79
C ASP A 537 26.14 -31.91 -18.27
N SER A 538 27.13 -32.60 -18.82
CA SER A 538 28.53 -32.46 -18.41
C SER A 538 29.27 -31.32 -19.12
N LYS A 539 28.66 -30.67 -20.11
CA LYS A 539 29.24 -29.60 -20.95
C LYS A 539 28.14 -28.77 -21.61
N GLY A 540 28.50 -27.59 -22.12
CA GLY A 540 27.64 -26.75 -22.97
C GLY A 540 26.97 -25.57 -22.26
N GLY A 541 27.38 -25.22 -21.04
CA GLY A 541 26.92 -24.02 -20.35
C GLY A 541 27.94 -22.88 -20.41
N ASN A 542 27.68 -21.82 -19.67
CA ASN A 542 28.37 -20.54 -19.79
C ASN A 542 29.49 -20.41 -18.74
N ALA A 543 30.60 -19.76 -19.11
CA ALA A 543 31.58 -19.31 -18.12
C ALA A 543 30.96 -18.18 -17.29
N THR A 544 31.18 -18.19 -15.98
CA THR A 544 30.75 -17.12 -15.09
C THR A 544 31.84 -16.05 -15.00
N SER A 545 31.50 -14.86 -14.50
CA SER A 545 32.49 -13.83 -14.17
C SER A 545 33.40 -14.20 -13.00
N GLY A 546 33.05 -15.25 -12.24
CA GLY A 546 33.64 -15.53 -10.92
C GLY A 546 33.18 -14.58 -9.81
N HIS A 547 32.30 -13.62 -10.13
CA HIS A 547 31.91 -12.50 -9.28
C HIS A 547 30.38 -12.34 -9.15
N GLN A 548 29.64 -13.43 -8.99
CA GLN A 548 28.19 -13.39 -9.18
C GLN A 548 27.41 -12.58 -8.13
N TYR A 549 27.89 -12.51 -6.88
CA TYR A 549 27.15 -11.91 -5.77
C TYR A 549 27.98 -10.84 -5.06
N GLY A 550 27.38 -9.67 -4.86
CA GLY A 550 27.98 -8.53 -4.16
C GLY A 550 26.93 -7.67 -3.46
N PHE A 551 27.33 -6.47 -3.06
CA PHE A 551 26.43 -5.49 -2.45
C PHE A 551 26.78 -4.07 -2.86
N LEU A 552 25.75 -3.23 -2.88
CA LEU A 552 25.88 -1.78 -3.02
C LEU A 552 26.09 -1.17 -1.63
N HIS A 553 27.05 -0.26 -1.50
CA HIS A 553 27.07 0.65 -0.36
C HIS A 553 26.96 2.10 -0.83
N GLU A 554 25.92 2.75 -0.36
CA GLU A 554 25.77 4.20 -0.30
C GLU A 554 25.40 4.58 1.14
N ASP A 555 25.75 5.76 1.61
CA ASP A 555 25.43 6.21 2.97
C ASP A 555 23.97 6.69 3.07
N ILE A 556 23.06 5.71 3.05
CA ILE A 556 21.64 5.71 3.42
C ILE A 556 21.46 5.05 4.79
N ASN A 557 20.41 5.39 5.55
CA ASN A 557 20.05 4.77 6.83
C ASN A 557 21.13 4.83 7.92
N ASN A 558 22.01 5.82 7.90
CA ASN A 558 23.21 5.85 8.73
C ASN A 558 24.11 4.62 8.52
N SER A 559 24.14 4.07 7.31
CA SER A 559 24.97 2.92 6.99
C SER A 559 26.45 3.24 6.91
N GLY A 560 26.84 4.48 6.58
CA GLY A 560 28.19 5.02 6.68
C GLY A 560 28.40 5.64 8.06
N ASP A 561 28.11 6.93 8.20
CA ASP A 561 28.21 7.65 9.48
C ASP A 561 27.21 7.13 10.52
N GLY A 562 27.72 6.52 11.58
CA GLY A 562 26.94 5.84 12.61
C GLY A 562 26.67 4.36 12.32
N GLY A 563 27.21 3.83 11.22
CA GLY A 563 27.09 2.45 10.77
C GLY A 563 28.43 1.77 10.58
N ILE A 564 28.75 1.39 9.34
CA ILE A 564 29.98 0.66 8.99
C ILE A 564 31.23 1.50 9.29
N TYR A 565 31.15 2.83 9.28
CA TYR A 565 32.25 3.68 9.71
C TYR A 565 32.29 3.77 11.25
N ALA A 566 33.40 3.37 11.85
CA ALA A 566 33.48 3.10 13.29
C ALA A 566 33.55 4.32 14.22
N GLU A 567 33.43 5.54 13.70
CA GLU A 567 33.40 6.76 14.52
C GLU A 567 32.20 6.75 15.47
N LEU A 568 32.45 6.96 16.77
CA LEU A 568 31.40 6.98 17.78
C LEU A 568 30.84 8.39 18.02
N ILE A 569 31.57 9.44 17.67
CA ILE A 569 31.16 10.82 17.92
C ILE A 569 30.27 11.33 16.78
N ARG A 570 29.00 11.56 17.10
CA ARG A 570 28.05 12.19 16.18
C ARG A 570 28.33 13.69 16.10
N ASN A 571 28.26 14.26 14.89
CA ASN A 571 28.49 15.70 14.67
C ASN A 571 29.86 16.16 15.23
N ARG A 572 30.90 15.36 14.95
CA ARG A 572 32.25 15.48 15.53
C ARG A 572 33.00 16.77 15.25
N ALA A 573 32.67 17.45 14.15
CA ALA A 573 33.41 18.59 13.63
C ALA A 573 32.51 19.73 13.15
N PHE A 574 31.21 19.70 13.50
CA PHE A 574 30.25 20.76 13.16
C PHE A 574 30.16 21.05 11.66
N GLN A 575 30.41 20.01 10.85
CA GLN A 575 30.25 20.05 9.39
C GLN A 575 28.80 20.40 9.06
N TYR A 576 28.62 21.17 7.99
CA TYR A 576 27.34 21.75 7.66
C TYR A 576 27.23 21.94 6.15
N SER A 577 26.00 22.07 5.69
CA SER A 577 25.67 22.44 4.34
C SER A 577 24.60 23.53 4.34
N LYS A 578 24.10 23.89 3.15
CA LYS A 578 22.95 24.78 3.03
C LYS A 578 21.68 24.15 3.63
N LYS A 579 21.50 22.84 3.41
CA LYS A 579 20.34 22.07 3.92
C LYS A 579 20.48 21.71 5.40
N TYR A 580 21.70 21.45 5.87
CA TYR A 580 21.99 21.09 7.27
C TYR A 580 22.86 22.16 7.91
N PRO A 581 22.27 23.23 8.47
CA PRO A 581 23.04 24.28 9.11
C PRO A 581 23.76 23.76 10.35
N VAL A 582 24.84 24.46 10.70
CA VAL A 582 25.64 24.18 11.90
C VAL A 582 24.74 24.07 13.13
N SER A 583 24.94 23.02 13.94
CA SER A 583 24.20 22.81 15.17
C SER A 583 25.04 22.14 16.25
N LEU A 584 24.56 22.21 17.50
CA LEU A 584 25.08 21.43 18.63
C LEU A 584 24.35 20.08 18.77
N SER A 585 23.74 19.56 17.69
CA SER A 585 23.03 18.27 17.75
C SER A 585 23.96 17.16 18.26
N GLY A 586 23.49 16.42 19.27
CA GLY A 586 24.24 15.39 19.98
C GLY A 586 25.18 15.85 21.08
N TRP A 587 25.32 17.15 21.32
CA TRP A 587 26.17 17.71 22.37
C TRP A 587 25.35 18.25 23.54
N ARG A 588 25.78 17.98 24.78
CA ARG A 588 25.20 18.56 26.00
C ARG A 588 26.27 19.10 26.94
N SER A 589 25.94 20.13 27.70
CA SER A 589 26.80 20.71 28.73
C SER A 589 26.92 19.82 29.97
N ILE A 590 28.08 19.80 30.60
CA ILE A 590 28.31 19.21 31.93
C ILE A 590 28.60 20.33 32.93
N ASN A 591 27.97 20.25 34.10
CA ASN A 591 28.19 21.15 35.25
C ASN A 591 28.06 22.64 34.90
N ASP A 592 26.98 23.00 34.18
CA ASP A 592 26.65 24.39 33.81
C ASP A 592 27.68 25.06 32.87
N ALA A 593 28.38 24.29 32.04
CA ALA A 593 29.14 24.87 30.93
C ALA A 593 28.19 25.51 29.91
N GLU A 594 28.47 26.73 29.47
CA GLU A 594 27.76 27.37 28.37
C GLU A 594 28.37 26.89 27.04
N LEU A 595 27.58 26.18 26.23
CA LEU A 595 28.00 25.73 24.89
C LEU A 595 27.46 26.67 23.82
N SER A 596 28.34 27.15 22.95
CA SER A 596 27.98 27.97 21.79
C SER A 596 28.82 27.60 20.57
N LEU A 597 28.40 28.03 19.38
CA LEU A 597 29.12 27.77 18.13
C LEU A 597 29.80 29.05 17.65
N ASN A 598 31.10 28.97 17.35
CA ASN A 598 31.91 30.10 16.95
C ASN A 598 32.51 29.93 15.55
N ARG A 599 32.61 31.04 14.82
CA ARG A 599 33.46 31.17 13.63
C ARG A 599 34.62 32.07 13.99
N LEU A 600 35.76 31.46 14.30
CA LEU A 600 36.97 32.20 14.68
C LEU A 600 37.68 32.74 13.44
N ASP A 601 38.38 33.86 13.58
CA ASP A 601 39.25 34.43 12.51
C ASP A 601 40.31 33.44 12.02
N THR A 602 40.72 32.51 12.88
CA THR A 602 41.58 31.37 12.48
C THR A 602 40.87 30.08 12.87
N PRO A 603 40.12 29.46 11.94
CA PRO A 603 39.47 28.19 12.16
C PRO A 603 40.48 27.04 12.25
N LEU A 604 40.01 25.81 12.50
CA LEU A 604 40.86 24.62 12.47
C LEU A 604 41.42 24.40 11.05
N SER A 605 40.57 24.62 10.05
CA SER A 605 40.89 24.59 8.62
C SER A 605 39.77 25.30 7.85
N ASP A 606 40.01 25.55 6.55
CA ASP A 606 38.96 26.07 5.65
C ASP A 606 37.78 25.10 5.52
N ALA A 607 38.05 23.79 5.60
CA ALA A 607 37.04 22.74 5.54
C ALA A 607 36.19 22.65 6.83
N LEU A 608 36.76 23.00 7.99
CA LEU A 608 36.10 22.93 9.29
C LEU A 608 36.10 24.31 9.99
N PRO A 609 35.30 25.28 9.50
CA PRO A 609 35.39 26.67 9.93
C PRO A 609 34.69 26.98 11.26
N VAL A 610 34.01 26.01 11.86
CA VAL A 610 33.17 26.22 13.05
C VAL A 610 33.65 25.38 14.22
N SER A 611 33.72 25.97 15.40
CA SER A 611 34.08 25.31 16.66
C SER A 611 32.96 25.40 17.69
N MET A 612 32.94 24.45 18.62
CA MET A 612 32.15 24.56 19.85
C MET A 612 32.96 25.31 20.90
N ASN A 613 32.48 26.47 21.29
CA ASN A 613 33.01 27.25 22.39
C ASN A 613 32.38 26.79 23.70
N VAL A 614 33.24 26.49 24.67
CA VAL A 614 32.88 25.98 25.99
C VAL A 614 33.31 27.01 27.01
N LYS A 615 32.33 27.72 27.54
CA LYS A 615 32.56 28.78 28.52
C LYS A 615 32.14 28.30 29.92
N PRO A 616 32.93 28.60 30.98
CA PRO A 616 32.48 28.36 32.35
C PRO A 616 31.22 29.15 32.68
N GLY A 617 30.17 28.47 33.13
CA GLY A 617 28.97 29.10 33.71
C GLY A 617 29.12 29.37 35.22
N ASN A 618 28.01 29.39 35.95
CA ASN A 618 27.95 29.84 37.34
C ASN A 618 28.12 28.71 38.38
N SER A 619 28.27 27.47 37.93
CA SER A 619 28.45 26.31 38.81
C SER A 619 29.68 26.42 39.71
N LYS A 620 29.53 25.99 40.97
CA LYS A 620 30.65 25.84 41.93
C LYS A 620 31.43 24.54 41.73
N SER A 621 31.12 23.76 40.69
CA SER A 621 31.81 22.51 40.39
C SER A 621 33.30 22.74 40.11
N LYS A 622 34.13 21.78 40.51
CA LYS A 622 35.57 21.78 40.24
C LYS A 622 35.91 21.36 38.81
N GLU A 623 34.90 21.00 38.02
CA GLU A 623 35.05 20.48 36.68
C GLU A 623 33.84 20.87 35.83
N ILE A 624 34.08 21.32 34.60
CA ILE A 624 33.05 21.63 33.60
C ILE A 624 33.38 20.93 32.28
N GLY A 625 32.43 20.89 31.35
CA GLY A 625 32.73 20.42 30.00
C GLY A 625 31.49 20.08 29.20
N PHE A 626 31.59 19.04 28.40
CA PHE A 626 30.53 18.60 27.51
C PHE A 626 30.53 17.08 27.33
N LEU A 627 29.40 16.56 26.88
CA LEU A 627 29.25 15.18 26.43
C LEU A 627 28.67 15.10 25.03
N ASN A 628 28.97 14.00 24.35
CA ASN A 628 28.37 13.57 23.10
C ASN A 628 27.56 12.29 23.33
N GLU A 629 26.33 12.28 22.79
CA GLU A 629 25.41 11.14 22.89
C GLU A 629 25.78 9.96 21.97
N GLY A 630 26.72 10.17 21.05
CA GLY A 630 27.02 9.24 19.97
C GLY A 630 25.86 9.08 18.99
N TYR A 631 25.91 8.01 18.20
CA TYR A 631 24.84 7.63 17.30
C TYR A 631 23.78 6.84 18.08
N TRP A 632 22.97 7.57 18.87
CA TRP A 632 21.93 7.04 19.78
C TRP A 632 22.45 6.06 20.84
N GLY A 633 23.71 6.25 21.26
CA GLY A 633 24.38 5.42 22.24
C GLY A 633 25.79 5.02 21.79
N MET A 634 26.48 4.29 22.67
CA MET A 634 27.80 3.70 22.46
C MET A 634 27.88 2.37 23.19
N ASP A 635 28.21 1.27 22.50
CA ASP A 635 28.49 -0.02 23.15
C ASP A 635 29.88 0.00 23.81
N VAL A 636 29.87 0.26 25.12
CA VAL A 636 31.09 0.40 25.91
C VAL A 636 31.53 -0.97 26.42
N LYS A 637 32.58 -1.51 25.81
CA LYS A 637 33.23 -2.76 26.20
C LYS A 637 34.57 -2.50 26.88
N LYS A 638 35.05 -3.48 27.64
CA LYS A 638 36.39 -3.50 28.22
C LYS A 638 37.44 -3.74 27.12
N GLN A 639 37.72 -2.69 26.34
CA GLN A 639 38.65 -2.69 25.23
C GLN A 639 39.33 -1.31 25.07
N LYS A 640 40.32 -1.23 24.18
CA LYS A 640 41.00 0.04 23.89
C LYS A 640 40.16 0.87 22.92
N TYR A 641 39.89 2.12 23.31
CA TYR A 641 39.35 3.15 22.45
C TYR A 641 40.44 4.17 22.15
N THR A 642 40.60 4.55 20.89
CA THR A 642 41.52 5.61 20.45
C THR A 642 40.72 6.85 20.14
N GLY A 643 41.08 8.00 20.73
CA GLY A 643 40.37 9.23 20.47
C GLY A 643 41.30 10.43 20.35
N SER A 644 40.76 11.51 19.80
CA SER A 644 41.43 12.80 19.72
C SER A 644 40.43 13.94 19.79
N PHE A 645 40.91 15.14 20.10
CA PHE A 645 40.15 16.39 19.96
C PHE A 645 41.12 17.54 19.72
N TRP A 646 40.65 18.58 19.02
CA TRP A 646 41.41 19.80 18.80
C TRP A 646 40.92 20.91 19.72
N VAL A 647 41.86 21.65 20.32
CA VAL A 647 41.55 22.77 21.21
C VAL A 647 42.30 24.04 20.79
N LYS A 648 41.61 25.17 20.84
CA LYS A 648 42.21 26.51 20.83
C LYS A 648 41.74 27.31 22.05
N GLY A 649 42.69 27.90 22.76
CA GLY A 649 42.46 28.58 24.03
C GLY A 649 43.57 28.30 25.04
N ALA A 650 43.77 29.20 26.00
CA ALA A 650 44.83 29.04 26.99
C ALA A 650 44.33 28.20 28.17
N TYR A 651 44.84 26.97 28.28
CA TYR A 651 44.49 26.06 29.38
C TYR A 651 45.73 25.35 29.96
N LYS A 652 46.01 25.58 31.24
CA LYS A 652 47.04 24.89 32.02
C LYS A 652 46.38 23.87 32.95
N GLY A 653 46.41 22.60 32.57
CA GLY A 653 45.82 21.52 33.34
C GLY A 653 45.73 20.21 32.57
N HIS A 654 44.72 19.40 32.89
CA HIS A 654 44.43 18.15 32.20
C HIS A 654 42.97 18.13 31.79
N PHE A 655 42.70 17.68 30.57
CA PHE A 655 41.37 17.25 30.18
C PHE A 655 41.14 15.83 30.71
N THR A 656 39.90 15.50 31.04
CA THR A 656 39.46 14.14 31.35
C THR A 656 38.55 13.69 30.23
N ALA A 657 38.99 12.71 29.45
CA ALA A 657 38.13 12.00 28.50
C ALA A 657 37.50 10.81 29.23
N SER A 658 36.20 10.57 29.06
CA SER A 658 35.48 9.54 29.81
C SER A 658 34.29 8.95 29.06
N LEU A 659 34.04 7.66 29.25
CA LEU A 659 32.82 6.98 28.82
C LEU A 659 31.90 6.81 30.04
N ARG A 660 30.66 7.29 29.93
CA ARG A 660 29.73 7.40 31.06
C ARG A 660 28.36 6.83 30.71
N SER A 661 27.65 6.33 31.71
CA SER A 661 26.23 5.98 31.59
C SER A 661 25.42 7.25 31.35
N ASN A 662 24.56 7.25 30.33
CA ASN A 662 23.62 8.36 30.11
C ASN A 662 22.45 8.35 31.11
N LEU A 663 22.27 7.24 31.85
CA LEU A 663 21.16 7.03 32.77
C LEU A 663 21.54 7.36 34.22
N THR A 664 22.78 7.05 34.61
CA THR A 664 23.25 7.10 36.00
C THR A 664 24.49 7.96 36.19
N ASP A 665 25.09 8.49 35.11
CA ASP A 665 26.39 9.17 35.09
C ASP A 665 27.58 8.30 35.56
N ASP A 666 27.38 6.99 35.77
CA ASP A 666 28.44 6.06 36.13
C ASP A 666 29.57 6.07 35.10
N VAL A 667 30.82 6.25 35.57
CA VAL A 667 32.00 6.27 34.70
C VAL A 667 32.52 4.84 34.50
N PHE A 668 32.47 4.34 33.27
CA PHE A 668 33.01 3.02 32.91
C PHE A 668 34.52 3.07 32.66
N GLY A 669 35.03 4.21 32.18
CA GLY A 669 36.45 4.43 31.92
C GLY A 669 36.75 5.89 31.76
N SER A 670 37.93 6.32 32.21
CA SER A 670 38.42 7.67 31.98
C SER A 670 39.94 7.70 31.84
N VAL A 671 40.44 8.75 31.18
CA VAL A 671 41.87 9.03 31.04
C VAL A 671 42.13 10.52 31.15
N LYS A 672 43.21 10.89 31.85
CA LYS A 672 43.68 12.27 31.92
C LYS A 672 44.62 12.57 30.76
N VAL A 673 44.31 13.62 30.00
CA VAL A 673 45.06 14.07 28.85
C VAL A 673 45.70 15.42 29.19
N LYS A 674 47.03 15.46 29.26
CA LYS A 674 47.77 16.69 29.59
C LYS A 674 47.50 17.76 28.53
N SER A 675 47.07 18.95 28.96
CA SER A 675 46.80 20.05 28.04
C SER A 675 48.09 20.56 27.39
N LYS A 676 48.08 20.60 26.05
CA LYS A 676 49.00 21.36 25.21
C LYS A 676 48.33 22.61 24.59
N ALA A 677 47.11 22.94 25.03
CA ALA A 677 46.31 24.02 24.44
C ALA A 677 46.95 25.39 24.70
N ASN A 678 46.87 26.28 23.71
CA ASN A 678 47.32 27.65 23.85
C ASN A 678 46.42 28.60 23.05
N LYS A 679 46.53 29.90 23.33
CA LYS A 679 45.65 30.93 22.77
C LYS A 679 45.81 31.16 21.25
N LYS A 680 46.98 30.87 20.67
CA LYS A 680 47.33 31.31 19.31
C LYS A 680 46.99 30.29 18.23
N GLN A 681 47.08 29.00 18.53
CA GLN A 681 46.94 27.93 17.53
C GLN A 681 46.06 26.78 18.05
N TRP A 682 45.40 26.11 17.11
CA TRP A 682 44.75 24.84 17.33
C TRP A 682 45.79 23.75 17.62
N VAL A 683 45.55 22.93 18.63
CA VAL A 683 46.42 21.82 19.02
C VAL A 683 45.59 20.55 19.17
N GLU A 684 46.08 19.44 18.63
CA GLU A 684 45.47 18.11 18.78
C GLU A 684 45.92 17.43 20.06
N HIS A 685 44.98 16.74 20.70
CA HIS A 685 45.19 15.96 21.92
C HIS A 685 44.70 14.54 21.69
N GLU A 686 45.63 13.64 21.35
CA GLU A 686 45.35 12.21 21.21
C GLU A 686 45.37 11.49 22.58
N PHE A 687 44.55 10.46 22.73
CA PHE A 687 44.48 9.64 23.92
C PHE A 687 44.04 8.20 23.62
N VAL A 688 44.33 7.32 24.56
CA VAL A 688 43.79 5.96 24.62
C VAL A 688 43.00 5.82 25.92
N LEU A 689 41.74 5.39 25.79
CA LEU A 689 40.84 5.16 26.92
C LEU A 689 40.51 3.67 26.97
N THR A 690 40.60 3.06 28.16
CA THR A 690 40.21 1.66 28.37
C THR A 690 39.22 1.59 29.55
N PRO A 691 37.95 1.25 29.31
CA PRO A 691 36.99 1.00 30.37
C PRO A 691 37.45 -0.10 31.31
N ASN A 692 37.09 -0.01 32.58
CA ASN A 692 37.43 -1.04 33.59
C ASN A 692 36.45 -2.22 33.57
N LYS A 693 35.23 -2.00 33.05
CA LYS A 693 34.13 -2.96 32.91
C LYS A 693 33.32 -2.66 31.63
N ASN A 694 32.55 -3.65 31.18
CA ASN A 694 31.52 -3.43 30.15
C ASN A 694 30.37 -2.61 30.74
N ALA A 695 29.79 -1.72 29.95
CA ALA A 695 28.50 -1.13 30.29
C ALA A 695 27.39 -2.19 30.22
N PRO A 696 26.32 -2.06 31.01
CA PRO A 696 25.21 -3.02 31.01
C PRO A 696 24.31 -2.90 29.77
N ASN A 697 24.39 -1.81 29.02
CA ASN A 697 23.69 -1.55 27.76
C ASN A 697 24.44 -0.46 26.97
N SER A 698 23.93 -0.08 25.81
CA SER A 698 24.53 0.91 24.90
C SER A 698 24.14 2.37 25.18
N ASN A 699 23.31 2.66 26.18
CA ASN A 699 22.87 4.04 26.49
C ASN A 699 23.94 4.81 27.26
N ASN A 700 25.04 5.09 26.58
CA ASN A 700 26.27 5.67 27.12
C ASN A 700 26.69 6.90 26.30
N THR A 701 27.44 7.79 26.94
CA THR A 701 27.96 9.02 26.36
C THR A 701 29.48 9.09 26.45
N PHE A 702 30.09 9.88 25.58
CA PHE A 702 31.48 10.27 25.69
C PHE A 702 31.57 11.71 26.20
N ALA A 703 32.38 11.97 27.22
CA ALA A 703 32.54 13.28 27.82
C ALA A 703 33.99 13.74 27.86
N ILE A 704 34.19 15.05 27.60
CA ILE A 704 35.44 15.77 27.86
C ILE A 704 35.16 16.83 28.90
N THR A 705 35.94 16.80 29.98
CA THR A 705 35.80 17.73 31.09
C THR A 705 37.16 18.30 31.55
N TYR A 706 37.17 19.47 32.18
CA TYR A 706 38.37 20.14 32.67
C TYR A 706 38.09 21.09 33.84
N ASP A 707 39.12 21.43 34.62
CA ASP A 707 39.03 22.42 35.71
C ASP A 707 39.03 23.85 35.11
N PRO A 708 37.94 24.63 35.25
CA PRO A 708 37.88 25.98 34.69
C PRO A 708 38.90 26.96 35.28
N LYS A 709 39.44 26.70 36.49
CA LYS A 709 40.47 27.58 37.10
C LYS A 709 41.78 27.59 36.33
N GLY A 710 42.06 26.54 35.57
CA GLY A 710 43.25 26.45 34.72
C GLY A 710 43.07 27.12 33.36
N ALA A 711 41.85 27.56 33.01
CA ALA A 711 41.51 28.15 31.72
C ALA A 711 41.45 29.69 31.81
N ASP A 712 42.02 30.37 30.83
CA ASP A 712 41.83 31.81 30.62
C ASP A 712 40.62 32.04 29.71
N GLY A 713 39.43 32.02 30.31
CA GLY A 713 38.16 32.19 29.61
C GLY A 713 37.61 30.89 28.98
N ALA A 714 36.92 31.05 27.85
CA ALA A 714 36.33 29.94 27.11
C ALA A 714 37.38 29.19 26.26
N LEU A 715 37.13 27.91 26.00
CA LEU A 715 37.95 27.08 25.13
C LEU A 715 37.13 26.65 23.91
N ASP A 716 37.72 26.75 22.72
CA ASP A 716 37.10 26.30 21.48
C ASP A 716 37.58 24.89 21.14
N PHE A 717 36.63 24.00 20.85
CA PHE A 717 36.84 22.60 20.49
C PHE A 717 36.36 22.31 19.06
N ASN A 718 37.09 21.45 18.36
CA ASN A 718 36.73 20.95 17.03
C ASN A 718 37.31 19.54 16.81
N LEU A 719 36.81 18.84 15.80
CA LEU A 719 37.22 17.50 15.36
C LEU A 719 37.48 16.56 16.56
N ILE A 720 36.41 16.27 17.27
CA ILE A 720 36.40 15.39 18.45
C ILE A 720 36.06 13.98 17.98
N SER A 721 36.95 13.02 18.18
CA SER A 721 36.82 11.67 17.61
C SER A 721 37.06 10.61 18.67
N LEU A 722 36.33 9.50 18.56
CA LEU A 722 36.51 8.31 19.38
C LEU A 722 36.20 7.06 18.55
N PHE A 723 37.17 6.16 18.45
CA PHE A 723 37.05 4.89 17.74
C PHE A 723 37.22 3.71 18.68
N PRO A 724 36.39 2.66 18.56
CA PRO A 724 36.68 1.34 19.09
C PRO A 724 37.76 0.65 18.23
N PRO A 725 38.18 -0.59 18.55
CA PRO A 725 38.95 -1.41 17.62
C PRO A 725 38.17 -1.57 16.30
N THR A 726 38.87 -1.41 15.18
CA THR A 726 38.30 -1.44 13.84
C THR A 726 38.59 -2.76 13.13
N TYR A 727 37.78 -3.07 12.12
CA TYR A 727 37.97 -4.25 11.27
C TYR A 727 39.36 -4.23 10.62
N LYS A 728 40.08 -5.37 10.72
CA LYS A 728 41.50 -5.55 10.36
C LYS A 728 42.47 -4.50 10.94
N GLY A 729 42.06 -3.74 11.97
CA GLY A 729 42.90 -2.74 12.64
C GLY A 729 43.21 -1.48 11.82
N ARG A 730 42.41 -1.17 10.78
CA ARG A 730 42.59 0.04 9.96
C ARG A 730 42.31 1.31 10.77
N LYS A 731 43.25 2.27 10.77
CA LYS A 731 42.97 3.62 11.31
C LYS A 731 41.87 4.26 10.47
N ASN A 732 40.92 4.98 11.10
CA ASN A 732 39.76 5.54 10.40
C ASN A 732 38.88 4.46 9.72
N GLY A 733 38.95 3.23 10.24
CA GLY A 733 38.40 2.04 9.59
C GLY A 733 36.98 1.70 9.99
N LEU A 734 36.62 0.45 9.71
CA LEU A 734 35.24 -0.02 9.77
C LEU A 734 34.88 -0.64 11.12
N ARG A 735 33.57 -0.65 11.41
CA ARG A 735 32.95 -1.24 12.58
C ARG A 735 32.93 -2.77 12.44
N VAL A 736 33.49 -3.47 13.44
CA VAL A 736 33.84 -4.89 13.34
C VAL A 736 32.64 -5.80 13.14
N ASP A 737 31.59 -5.69 13.96
CA ASP A 737 30.41 -6.57 13.92
C ASP A 737 29.67 -6.48 12.57
N ILE A 738 29.57 -5.28 12.02
CA ILE A 738 28.95 -5.06 10.71
C ILE A 738 29.85 -5.60 9.58
N ALA A 739 31.15 -5.30 9.63
CA ALA A 739 32.11 -5.79 8.62
C ALA A 739 32.17 -7.34 8.60
N GLU A 740 32.18 -7.99 9.76
CA GLU A 740 32.15 -9.46 9.85
C GLU A 740 30.82 -10.05 9.35
N ALA A 741 29.69 -9.37 9.58
CA ALA A 741 28.41 -9.78 9.02
C ALA A 741 28.38 -9.68 7.49
N LEU A 742 29.05 -8.66 6.91
CA LEU A 742 29.20 -8.50 5.46
C LEU A 742 30.18 -9.51 4.86
N GLU A 743 31.33 -9.76 5.50
CA GLU A 743 32.27 -10.82 5.09
C GLU A 743 31.59 -12.19 5.07
N GLY A 744 30.70 -12.44 6.03
CA GLY A 744 29.89 -13.67 6.11
C GLY A 744 28.86 -13.87 4.99
N LEU A 745 28.57 -12.85 4.17
CA LEU A 745 27.78 -13.03 2.94
C LEU A 745 28.57 -13.75 1.84
N HIS A 746 29.88 -13.91 1.99
CA HIS A 746 30.80 -14.31 0.91
C HIS A 746 30.71 -13.42 -0.34
N PRO A 747 30.67 -12.08 -0.21
CA PRO A 747 30.56 -11.20 -1.35
C PRO A 747 31.84 -11.25 -2.20
N SER A 748 31.68 -10.95 -3.48
CA SER A 748 32.76 -10.93 -4.47
C SER A 748 32.89 -9.58 -5.18
N LEU A 749 31.90 -8.70 -5.02
CA LEU A 749 31.83 -7.36 -5.59
C LEU A 749 31.35 -6.33 -4.55
N LEU A 750 31.86 -5.11 -4.68
CA LEU A 750 31.40 -3.90 -3.98
C LEU A 750 31.09 -2.80 -5.02
N ARG A 751 29.85 -2.32 -5.07
CA ARG A 751 29.44 -1.14 -5.83
C ARG A 751 29.40 0.08 -4.91
N PHE A 752 30.13 1.16 -5.21
CA PHE A 752 30.21 2.39 -4.40
C PHE A 752 30.67 3.61 -5.23
N PRO A 753 30.53 4.87 -4.77
CA PRO A 753 29.73 5.31 -3.62
C PRO A 753 28.22 5.11 -3.84
N GLY A 754 27.84 4.73 -5.07
CA GLY A 754 26.61 4.05 -5.43
C GLY A 754 25.32 4.85 -5.25
N GLY A 755 24.28 4.47 -5.99
CA GLY A 755 22.92 4.99 -5.78
C GLY A 755 22.82 6.51 -5.81
N ASN A 756 21.82 7.02 -5.12
CA ASN A 756 21.50 8.45 -5.08
C ASN A 756 22.62 9.29 -4.44
N MET A 757 23.45 8.70 -3.56
CA MET A 757 24.58 9.40 -2.93
C MET A 757 25.56 9.97 -3.96
N LEU A 758 25.81 9.26 -5.06
CA LEU A 758 26.70 9.71 -6.13
C LEU A 758 26.23 11.03 -6.76
N GLU A 759 24.93 11.13 -7.05
CA GLU A 759 24.32 12.22 -7.83
C GLU A 759 24.24 13.54 -7.08
N GLY A 760 24.02 13.46 -5.76
CA GLY A 760 23.76 14.64 -4.94
C GLY A 760 22.45 15.35 -5.24
N ASN A 761 22.11 16.34 -4.41
CA ASN A 761 20.84 17.08 -4.57
C ASN A 761 20.84 18.04 -5.78
N THR A 762 22.01 18.54 -6.20
CA THR A 762 22.18 19.54 -7.26
C THR A 762 23.51 19.34 -7.98
N ASN A 763 23.68 19.89 -9.19
CA ASN A 763 24.95 19.87 -9.95
C ASN A 763 26.09 20.71 -9.33
N LYS A 764 26.07 20.92 -8.01
CA LYS A 764 27.14 21.54 -7.20
C LYS A 764 27.39 20.78 -5.90
N THR A 765 26.64 19.72 -5.68
CA THR A 765 26.60 18.99 -4.41
C THR A 765 26.53 17.48 -4.67
N TRP A 766 27.17 17.00 -5.75
CA TRP A 766 27.41 15.58 -5.98
C TRP A 766 28.52 15.09 -5.05
N TRP A 767 28.67 13.78 -4.92
CA TRP A 767 29.74 13.24 -4.09
C TRP A 767 31.09 13.42 -4.80
N ASP A 768 31.89 14.40 -4.36
CA ASP A 768 33.22 14.64 -4.88
C ASP A 768 34.25 13.80 -4.10
N TRP A 769 34.80 12.79 -4.74
CA TRP A 769 35.78 11.88 -4.14
C TRP A 769 37.01 12.62 -3.60
N LYS A 770 37.39 13.78 -4.16
CA LYS A 770 38.55 14.58 -3.74
C LYS A 770 38.36 15.20 -2.37
N ASP A 771 37.11 15.57 -2.03
CA ASP A 771 36.75 16.11 -0.72
C ASP A 771 36.82 15.05 0.40
N THR A 772 37.05 13.80 0.03
CA THR A 772 37.24 12.68 0.97
C THR A 772 38.71 12.33 1.22
N LEU A 773 39.65 12.99 0.54
CA LEU A 773 41.07 12.63 0.60
C LEU A 773 41.79 13.25 1.80
N GLY A 774 42.78 12.51 2.29
CA GLY A 774 43.73 13.04 3.27
C GLY A 774 43.17 13.17 4.70
N PRO A 775 43.80 14.02 5.53
CA PRO A 775 43.45 14.15 6.94
C PRO A 775 42.01 14.64 7.14
N LEU A 776 41.32 14.12 8.16
CA LEU A 776 39.92 14.47 8.48
C LEU A 776 39.68 15.98 8.65
N ARG A 777 40.68 16.73 9.15
CA ARG A 777 40.57 18.19 9.28
C ARG A 777 40.42 18.92 7.94
N ASN A 778 40.72 18.28 6.82
CA ASN A 778 40.59 18.86 5.49
C ASN A 778 39.34 18.36 4.75
N ARG A 779 38.49 17.55 5.38
CA ARG A 779 37.30 16.98 4.75
C ARG A 779 36.09 17.86 5.10
N PRO A 780 35.48 18.59 4.14
CA PRO A 780 34.37 19.50 4.44
C PRO A 780 33.08 18.77 4.81
N GLY A 781 32.98 17.49 4.47
CA GLY A 781 31.77 16.70 4.59
C GLY A 781 30.87 16.85 3.37
N PHE A 782 29.76 16.12 3.37
CA PHE A 782 28.80 16.10 2.27
C PHE A 782 27.40 16.32 2.78
N GLU A 783 26.63 17.10 2.03
CA GLU A 783 25.25 17.42 2.39
C GLU A 783 24.42 16.14 2.59
N GLY A 784 24.70 15.09 1.81
CA GLY A 784 23.90 13.88 1.82
C GLY A 784 22.57 14.07 1.10
N VAL A 785 22.04 12.97 0.59
CA VAL A 785 20.72 12.94 -0.08
C VAL A 785 19.66 12.28 0.80
N TRP A 786 20.08 11.53 1.82
CA TRP A 786 19.21 10.75 2.72
C TRP A 786 18.87 11.44 4.03
N SER A 787 18.62 12.75 3.97
CA SER A 787 18.15 13.53 5.13
C SER A 787 19.17 13.76 6.27
N TYR A 788 20.49 13.64 6.02
CA TYR A 788 21.53 14.00 6.99
C TYR A 788 22.87 14.39 6.36
N GLN A 789 23.57 15.28 7.06
CA GLN A 789 24.97 15.63 6.80
C GLN A 789 25.90 14.45 7.05
N GLN A 790 26.77 14.17 6.09
CA GLN A 790 27.86 13.19 6.18
C GLN A 790 29.21 13.87 6.45
N THR A 791 30.10 13.14 7.10
CA THR A 791 31.39 13.64 7.61
C THR A 791 32.53 13.50 6.62
N HIS A 792 32.34 12.75 5.53
CA HIS A 792 33.43 12.25 4.67
C HIS A 792 34.48 11.43 5.44
N GLY A 793 34.16 10.94 6.64
CA GLY A 793 35.05 10.05 7.39
C GLY A 793 35.29 8.73 6.67
N LEU A 794 34.23 8.16 6.10
CA LEU A 794 34.29 7.08 5.13
C LEU A 794 34.50 7.67 3.73
N GLY A 795 35.75 7.80 3.32
CA GLY A 795 36.13 8.33 2.01
C GLY A 795 36.52 7.24 1.01
N ILE A 796 36.89 7.65 -0.21
CA ILE A 796 37.26 6.71 -1.28
C ILE A 796 38.36 5.75 -0.85
N LEU A 797 39.41 6.22 -0.16
CA LEU A 797 40.50 5.34 0.27
C LEU A 797 40.05 4.31 1.30
N GLU A 798 39.12 4.69 2.19
CA GLU A 798 38.54 3.76 3.15
C GLU A 798 37.65 2.70 2.46
N TYR A 799 36.88 3.06 1.43
CA TYR A 799 36.15 2.09 0.59
C TYR A 799 37.09 1.15 -0.19
N LEU A 800 38.16 1.67 -0.77
CA LEU A 800 39.14 0.85 -1.50
C LEU A 800 39.86 -0.13 -0.56
N GLN A 801 40.19 0.29 0.66
CA GLN A 801 40.77 -0.59 1.68
C GLN A 801 39.75 -1.60 2.20
N TRP A 802 38.47 -1.24 2.30
CA TRP A 802 37.41 -2.18 2.61
C TRP A 802 37.36 -3.31 1.57
N ALA A 803 37.33 -2.96 0.27
CA ALA A 803 37.37 -3.94 -0.80
C ALA A 803 38.64 -4.82 -0.75
N GLU A 804 39.82 -4.24 -0.47
CA GLU A 804 41.06 -5.01 -0.29
C GLU A 804 40.98 -5.99 0.90
N ASP A 805 40.47 -5.54 2.04
CA ASP A 805 40.39 -6.32 3.28
C ASP A 805 39.41 -7.51 3.18
N MET A 806 38.41 -7.41 2.29
CA MET A 806 37.44 -8.47 1.99
C MET A 806 37.69 -9.17 0.64
N ASN A 807 38.78 -8.83 -0.07
CA ASN A 807 39.13 -9.39 -1.38
C ASN A 807 38.04 -9.22 -2.47
N LEU A 808 37.40 -8.06 -2.50
CA LEU A 808 36.29 -7.73 -3.41
C LEU A 808 36.80 -7.14 -4.73
N GLU A 809 36.06 -7.36 -5.81
CA GLU A 809 36.19 -6.56 -7.03
C GLU A 809 35.31 -5.31 -6.90
N ILE A 810 35.69 -4.23 -7.55
CA ILE A 810 35.03 -2.93 -7.37
C ILE A 810 34.26 -2.56 -8.63
N ILE A 811 33.06 -2.04 -8.41
CA ILE A 811 32.34 -1.18 -9.35
C ILE A 811 32.34 0.22 -8.77
N VAL A 812 33.05 1.15 -9.43
CA VAL A 812 33.06 2.56 -9.03
C VAL A 812 32.08 3.35 -9.89
N GLY A 813 31.13 4.03 -9.24
CA GLY A 813 30.23 4.96 -9.89
C GLY A 813 30.87 6.33 -10.03
N VAL A 814 30.84 6.91 -11.24
CA VAL A 814 31.34 8.27 -11.53
C VAL A 814 30.19 9.22 -11.83
N TYR A 815 30.27 10.45 -11.32
CA TYR A 815 29.21 11.44 -11.53
C TYR A 815 29.09 11.83 -13.00
N ALA A 816 27.91 11.62 -13.60
CA ALA A 816 27.69 11.79 -15.04
C ALA A 816 26.93 13.07 -15.42
N GLY A 817 26.85 14.06 -14.51
CA GLY A 817 26.27 15.37 -14.80
C GLY A 817 24.75 15.48 -14.70
N LEU A 818 24.10 14.56 -14.00
CA LEU A 818 22.68 14.62 -13.59
C LEU A 818 22.60 14.56 -12.06
N SER A 819 21.79 15.43 -11.45
CA SER A 819 21.52 15.40 -10.00
C SER A 819 20.04 15.22 -9.70
N LEU A 820 19.71 14.88 -8.45
CA LEU A 820 18.37 14.46 -8.03
C LEU A 820 17.27 15.54 -8.17
N ASP A 821 17.63 16.82 -8.22
CA ASP A 821 16.68 17.90 -8.55
C ASP A 821 16.30 17.97 -10.04
N GLY A 822 16.90 17.10 -10.87
CA GLY A 822 16.71 17.05 -12.31
C GLY A 822 17.62 17.99 -13.10
N SER A 823 18.59 18.65 -12.45
CA SER A 823 19.58 19.48 -13.13
C SER A 823 20.46 18.65 -14.05
N VAL A 824 20.63 19.09 -15.30
CA VAL A 824 21.45 18.42 -16.31
C VAL A 824 22.61 19.32 -16.71
N THR A 825 23.82 18.77 -16.72
CA THR A 825 25.03 19.46 -17.20
C THR A 825 25.01 19.54 -18.73
N PRO A 826 25.04 20.75 -19.33
CA PRO A 826 25.05 20.91 -20.77
C PRO A 826 26.23 20.19 -21.45
N LYS A 827 26.02 19.74 -22.69
CA LYS A 827 27.02 18.98 -23.46
C LYS A 827 28.39 19.67 -23.57
N ASP A 828 28.40 20.98 -23.78
CA ASP A 828 29.60 21.81 -23.89
C ASP A 828 30.34 22.01 -22.55
N GLN A 829 29.71 21.66 -21.43
CA GLN A 829 30.25 21.76 -20.08
C GLN A 829 30.53 20.39 -19.43
N LEU A 830 30.37 19.29 -20.18
CA LEU A 830 30.52 17.94 -19.65
C LEU A 830 31.99 17.51 -19.51
N GLN A 831 32.90 18.06 -20.32
CA GLN A 831 34.30 17.62 -20.39
C GLN A 831 35.02 17.61 -19.02
N PRO A 832 34.88 18.62 -18.14
CA PRO A 832 35.51 18.58 -16.82
C PRO A 832 35.06 17.39 -15.96
N LEU A 833 33.83 16.89 -16.10
CA LEU A 833 33.33 15.72 -15.38
C LEU A 833 33.90 14.41 -15.94
N ILE A 834 34.14 14.37 -17.26
CA ILE A 834 34.83 13.25 -17.92
C ILE A 834 36.28 13.18 -17.46
N ASP A 835 36.97 14.33 -17.43
CA ASP A 835 38.35 14.42 -16.93
C ASP A 835 38.43 14.02 -15.46
N ASP A 836 37.42 14.36 -14.66
CA ASP A 836 37.31 13.97 -13.24
C ASP A 836 37.16 12.46 -13.06
N ALA A 837 36.32 11.81 -13.87
CA ALA A 837 36.17 10.35 -13.85
C ALA A 837 37.47 9.62 -14.25
N LEU A 838 38.22 10.15 -15.22
CA LEU A 838 39.53 9.60 -15.59
C LEU A 838 40.56 9.82 -14.46
N ASP A 839 40.52 10.96 -13.79
CA ASP A 839 41.33 11.27 -12.62
C ASP A 839 41.04 10.30 -11.45
N GLU A 840 39.76 9.96 -11.22
CA GLU A 840 39.34 8.97 -10.21
C GLU A 840 39.80 7.55 -10.56
N ILE A 841 39.63 7.12 -11.82
CA ILE A 841 40.16 5.83 -12.29
C ILE A 841 41.69 5.80 -12.11
N GLU A 842 42.40 6.87 -12.46
CA GLU A 842 43.84 6.96 -12.27
C GLU A 842 44.24 6.91 -10.79
N PHE A 843 43.44 7.50 -9.89
CA PHE A 843 43.65 7.38 -8.45
C PHE A 843 43.58 5.93 -7.98
N ILE A 844 42.58 5.17 -8.45
CA ILE A 844 42.36 3.78 -8.03
C ILE A 844 43.44 2.86 -8.59
N ARG A 845 43.64 2.87 -9.92
CA ARG A 845 44.46 1.86 -10.62
C ARG A 845 45.71 2.39 -11.32
N GLY A 846 45.94 3.70 -11.31
CA GLY A 846 47.10 4.32 -11.97
C GLY A 846 48.44 3.98 -11.29
N PRO A 847 49.54 3.97 -12.06
CA PRO A 847 50.88 3.75 -11.51
C PRO A 847 51.29 4.92 -10.60
N VAL A 848 52.19 4.68 -9.64
CA VAL A 848 52.69 5.73 -8.73
C VAL A 848 53.37 6.92 -9.42
N THR A 849 53.70 6.79 -10.70
CA THR A 849 54.29 7.84 -11.54
C THR A 849 53.24 8.78 -12.15
N SER A 850 51.97 8.40 -12.15
CA SER A 850 50.88 9.26 -12.62
C SER A 850 50.46 10.26 -11.54
N LYS A 851 49.69 11.28 -11.91
CA LYS A 851 49.31 12.38 -11.01
C LYS A 851 48.52 11.82 -9.81
N TRP A 852 47.49 11.04 -10.07
CA TRP A 852 46.61 10.52 -9.03
C TRP A 852 47.09 9.21 -8.42
N GLY A 853 47.83 8.38 -9.16
CA GLY A 853 48.53 7.24 -8.58
C GLY A 853 49.61 7.66 -7.56
N LYS A 854 50.31 8.78 -7.82
CA LYS A 854 51.19 9.41 -6.83
C LYS A 854 50.41 9.91 -5.61
N LYS A 855 49.24 10.52 -5.81
CA LYS A 855 48.41 11.01 -4.70
C LYS A 855 47.94 9.87 -3.79
N ARG A 856 47.50 8.74 -4.36
CA ARG A 856 47.17 7.51 -3.62
C ARG A 856 48.38 7.01 -2.79
N ALA A 857 49.57 7.02 -3.38
CA ALA A 857 50.81 6.64 -2.70
C ALA A 857 51.15 7.56 -1.53
N GLU A 858 51.00 8.88 -1.69
CA GLU A 858 51.18 9.88 -0.62
C GLU A 858 50.21 9.68 0.55
N LEU A 859 49.02 9.14 0.29
CA LEU A 859 48.02 8.78 1.29
C LEU A 859 48.27 7.42 1.96
N GLY A 860 49.39 6.77 1.65
CA GLY A 860 49.84 5.55 2.32
C GLY A 860 49.52 4.26 1.56
N HIS A 861 49.04 4.33 0.31
CA HIS A 861 48.77 3.14 -0.49
C HIS A 861 49.38 3.24 -1.90
N PRO A 862 50.65 2.82 -2.08
CA PRO A 862 51.33 2.93 -3.38
C PRO A 862 50.85 1.91 -4.42
N LYS A 863 50.31 0.76 -4.00
CA LYS A 863 49.88 -0.28 -4.93
C LYS A 863 48.56 0.12 -5.60
N PRO A 864 48.38 -0.08 -6.92
CA PRO A 864 47.07 0.04 -7.53
C PRO A 864 46.05 -0.91 -6.90
N PHE A 865 44.81 -0.46 -6.75
CA PHE A 865 43.68 -1.33 -6.41
C PHE A 865 43.17 -2.06 -7.66
N ARG A 866 42.46 -3.17 -7.45
CA ARG A 866 41.78 -3.88 -8.53
C ARG A 866 40.54 -3.08 -8.94
N LEU A 867 40.38 -2.86 -10.25
CA LEU A 867 39.23 -2.20 -10.84
C LEU A 867 38.98 -2.78 -12.23
N SER A 868 37.84 -3.45 -12.38
CA SER A 868 37.41 -4.05 -13.65
C SER A 868 36.17 -3.37 -14.25
N TYR A 869 35.42 -2.62 -13.43
CA TYR A 869 34.12 -2.05 -13.81
C TYR A 869 34.02 -0.58 -13.39
N VAL A 870 33.46 0.25 -14.27
CA VAL A 870 33.13 1.65 -14.00
C VAL A 870 31.69 1.89 -14.45
N GLU A 871 30.87 2.45 -13.56
CA GLU A 871 29.49 2.82 -13.85
C GLU A 871 29.37 4.32 -14.05
N ILE A 872 28.65 4.72 -15.11
CA ILE A 872 28.50 6.11 -15.50
C ILE A 872 27.16 6.64 -15.00
N GLY A 873 27.18 7.43 -13.93
CA GLY A 873 25.95 7.95 -13.31
C GLY A 873 25.25 6.90 -12.46
N ASN A 874 24.00 7.20 -12.10
CA ASN A 874 23.10 6.33 -11.35
C ASN A 874 21.67 6.68 -11.75
N GLU A 875 20.81 5.68 -11.95
CA GLU A 875 19.37 5.87 -12.21
C GLU A 875 18.99 7.00 -13.18
N ASP A 876 19.76 7.20 -14.26
CA ASP A 876 19.66 8.38 -15.13
C ASP A 876 18.32 8.48 -15.89
N TRP A 877 17.47 7.45 -15.81
CA TRP A 877 16.10 7.44 -16.32
C TRP A 877 15.07 8.05 -15.35
N LEU A 878 15.43 8.28 -14.08
CA LEU A 878 14.54 8.79 -13.04
C LEU A 878 14.59 10.31 -12.90
N ALA A 879 15.74 10.86 -12.47
CA ALA A 879 15.84 12.27 -12.12
C ALA A 879 15.70 13.19 -13.36
N GLY A 880 14.87 14.24 -13.23
CA GLY A 880 14.68 15.22 -14.31
C GLY A 880 14.04 14.65 -15.58
N TYR A 881 13.30 13.54 -15.50
CA TYR A 881 12.63 12.94 -16.65
C TYR A 881 11.67 13.92 -17.36
N PRO A 882 11.64 13.97 -18.71
CA PRO A 882 12.43 13.17 -19.65
C PRO A 882 13.82 13.75 -20.00
N THR A 883 14.12 14.96 -19.53
CA THR A 883 15.33 15.71 -19.91
C THR A 883 16.62 15.01 -19.46
N GLY A 884 16.66 14.55 -18.20
CA GLY A 884 17.78 13.77 -17.65
C GLY A 884 18.07 12.53 -18.50
N TRP A 885 17.03 11.77 -18.82
CA TRP A 885 17.15 10.56 -19.62
C TRP A 885 17.57 10.82 -21.08
N ASN A 886 17.00 11.84 -21.73
CA ASN A 886 17.36 12.16 -23.10
C ASN A 886 18.82 12.62 -23.21
N SER A 887 19.27 13.47 -22.27
CA SER A 887 20.67 13.88 -22.23
C SER A 887 21.65 12.72 -22.00
N TYR A 888 21.24 11.72 -21.21
CA TYR A 888 22.04 10.52 -20.96
C TYR A 888 22.33 9.78 -22.26
N LYS A 889 21.27 9.46 -23.01
CA LYS A 889 21.34 8.71 -24.26
C LYS A 889 22.02 9.48 -25.37
N GLU A 890 21.74 10.78 -25.48
CA GLU A 890 22.21 11.60 -26.61
C GLU A 890 23.68 11.98 -26.52
N TYR A 891 24.20 12.24 -25.32
CA TYR A 891 25.60 12.67 -25.19
C TYR A 891 26.31 12.30 -23.90
N ARG A 892 25.66 12.22 -22.73
CA ARG A 892 26.40 11.99 -21.48
C ARG A 892 27.03 10.60 -21.47
N PHE A 893 26.24 9.53 -21.62
CA PHE A 893 26.81 8.18 -21.64
C PHE A 893 27.80 7.95 -22.80
N PRO A 894 27.48 8.27 -24.09
CA PRO A 894 28.42 8.06 -25.19
C PRO A 894 29.77 8.77 -25.01
N MET A 895 29.77 10.02 -24.50
CA MET A 895 31.03 10.76 -24.31
C MET A 895 31.89 10.18 -23.20
N PHE A 896 31.30 9.75 -22.08
CA PHE A 896 32.02 9.05 -21.01
C PHE A 896 32.53 7.68 -21.48
N LEU A 897 31.69 6.90 -22.17
CA LEU A 897 32.06 5.60 -22.74
C LEU A 897 33.27 5.73 -23.66
N ASP A 898 33.22 6.65 -24.62
CA ASP A 898 34.30 6.88 -25.59
C ASP A 898 35.61 7.29 -24.89
N ALA A 899 35.53 8.22 -23.93
CA ALA A 899 36.70 8.69 -23.20
C ALA A 899 37.35 7.58 -22.36
N ILE A 900 36.55 6.84 -21.60
CA ILE A 900 37.03 5.77 -20.73
C ILE A 900 37.56 4.61 -21.56
N LYS A 901 36.87 4.18 -22.62
CA LYS A 901 37.35 3.09 -23.48
C LYS A 901 38.61 3.47 -24.26
N LYS A 902 38.79 4.74 -24.59
CA LYS A 902 40.03 5.23 -25.20
C LYS A 902 41.21 5.21 -24.22
N ALA A 903 41.00 5.57 -22.96
CA ALA A 903 42.05 5.58 -21.93
C ALA A 903 42.32 4.19 -21.33
N HIS A 904 41.27 3.39 -21.18
CA HIS A 904 41.23 2.11 -20.49
C HIS A 904 40.35 1.11 -21.26
N PRO A 905 40.84 0.57 -22.39
CA PRO A 905 40.07 -0.35 -23.23
C PRO A 905 39.72 -1.67 -22.53
N ASP A 906 40.44 -2.00 -21.44
CA ASP A 906 40.26 -3.19 -20.62
C ASP A 906 39.10 -3.10 -19.61
N LEU A 907 38.65 -1.90 -19.25
CA LEU A 907 37.55 -1.72 -18.29
C LEU A 907 36.20 -2.03 -18.92
N THR A 908 35.32 -2.68 -18.17
CA THR A 908 33.91 -2.78 -18.54
C THR A 908 33.20 -1.51 -18.10
N VAL A 909 32.54 -0.84 -19.04
CA VAL A 909 31.78 0.40 -18.76
C VAL A 909 30.31 0.04 -18.66
N ILE A 910 29.70 0.44 -17.55
CA ILE A 910 28.32 0.16 -17.19
C ILE A 910 27.53 1.45 -17.37
N SER A 911 26.50 1.38 -18.21
CA SER A 911 25.43 2.36 -18.29
C SER A 911 24.56 2.19 -17.06
N SER A 912 24.24 3.30 -16.38
CA SER A 912 23.24 3.27 -15.31
C SER A 912 21.91 2.75 -15.86
N GLY A 913 21.50 3.13 -17.08
CA GLY A 913 20.29 2.58 -17.71
C GLY A 913 20.44 1.16 -18.29
N ALA A 914 19.38 0.36 -18.21
CA ALA A 914 19.27 -0.98 -18.78
C ALA A 914 18.45 -1.04 -20.09
N SER A 915 18.59 -2.16 -20.79
CA SER A 915 17.83 -2.44 -22.02
C SER A 915 16.38 -2.84 -21.76
N ILE A 916 16.01 -2.98 -20.50
CA ILE A 916 14.71 -3.49 -20.03
C ILE A 916 14.06 -2.54 -19.01
N ASP A 917 14.60 -1.33 -18.82
CA ASP A 917 14.00 -0.35 -17.93
C ASP A 917 12.64 0.13 -18.46
N PRO A 918 11.59 0.14 -17.62
CA PRO A 918 10.32 0.76 -17.98
C PRO A 918 10.45 2.27 -17.92
N VAL A 919 10.69 2.92 -19.06
CA VAL A 919 10.80 4.39 -19.11
C VAL A 919 9.41 5.01 -19.32
N GLY A 920 8.80 5.46 -18.23
CA GLY A 920 7.46 6.06 -18.18
C GLY A 920 6.31 5.05 -18.35
N ASN A 921 5.09 5.53 -18.61
CA ASN A 921 3.87 4.70 -18.81
C ASN A 921 3.90 3.86 -20.12
N LYS A 922 5.07 3.48 -20.63
CA LYS A 922 5.22 2.70 -21.87
C LYS A 922 6.03 1.45 -21.56
N GLU A 923 5.42 0.30 -21.78
CA GLU A 923 6.00 -1.03 -21.59
C GLU A 923 7.15 -1.36 -22.59
N ASP A 924 7.55 -0.43 -23.47
CA ASP A 924 8.49 -0.64 -24.60
C ASP A 924 9.70 0.33 -24.65
N ALA A 925 10.17 0.90 -23.53
CA ALA A 925 11.16 1.99 -23.57
C ALA A 925 12.52 1.68 -22.90
N GLY A 926 13.18 0.58 -23.25
CA GLY A 926 14.56 0.27 -22.80
C GLY A 926 15.66 1.12 -23.48
N PHE A 927 16.89 1.05 -22.96
CA PHE A 927 18.07 1.70 -23.57
C PHE A 927 18.79 0.77 -24.56
N ASP A 928 18.97 1.23 -25.81
CA ASP A 928 19.90 0.62 -26.75
C ASP A 928 21.33 1.03 -26.37
N ILE A 929 21.93 0.26 -25.44
CA ILE A 929 23.23 0.58 -24.84
C ILE A 929 24.32 0.50 -25.92
N PRO A 930 25.06 1.61 -26.18
CA PRO A 930 26.17 1.60 -27.12
C PRO A 930 27.23 0.55 -26.77
N ALA A 931 27.56 -0.31 -27.73
CA ALA A 931 28.64 -1.28 -27.56
C ALA A 931 30.00 -0.56 -27.42
N PRO A 932 30.93 -1.06 -26.58
CA PRO A 932 30.87 -2.31 -25.82
C PRO A 932 30.38 -2.12 -24.36
N GLY A 933 29.49 -1.16 -24.10
CA GLY A 933 28.87 -0.96 -22.79
C GLY A 933 27.86 -2.05 -22.42
N ILE A 934 27.63 -2.22 -21.12
CA ILE A 934 26.57 -3.07 -20.54
C ILE A 934 25.65 -2.19 -19.67
N GLY A 935 24.47 -2.66 -19.28
CA GLY A 935 23.52 -1.88 -18.48
C GLY A 935 23.55 -2.19 -16.98
N ASP A 936 22.81 -1.41 -16.20
CA ASP A 936 22.51 -1.68 -14.80
C ASP A 936 20.99 -1.74 -14.61
N TYR A 937 20.48 -2.86 -14.09
CA TYR A 937 19.05 -3.09 -13.89
C TYR A 937 18.72 -3.20 -12.39
N HIS A 938 17.70 -2.45 -11.94
CA HIS A 938 17.35 -2.27 -10.53
C HIS A 938 15.97 -2.86 -10.15
N PRO A 939 15.82 -4.20 -10.01
CA PRO A 939 14.55 -4.81 -9.64
C PRO A 939 14.27 -4.76 -8.12
N TYR A 940 13.62 -3.69 -7.70
CA TYR A 940 12.86 -3.64 -6.44
C TYR A 940 11.44 -4.15 -6.66
N ARG A 941 11.12 -5.32 -6.10
CA ARG A 941 9.96 -6.11 -6.53
C ARG A 941 9.26 -6.83 -5.37
N GLU A 942 8.06 -7.33 -5.65
CA GLU A 942 7.39 -8.31 -4.80
C GLU A 942 7.98 -9.72 -5.02
N PRO A 943 7.87 -10.65 -4.05
CA PRO A 943 8.41 -12.00 -4.19
C PRO A 943 7.96 -12.73 -5.48
N ASN A 944 6.69 -12.61 -5.88
CA ASN A 944 6.16 -13.21 -7.11
C ASN A 944 6.76 -12.58 -8.37
N ALA A 945 6.99 -11.27 -8.37
CA ALA A 945 7.62 -10.60 -9.51
C ALA A 945 9.09 -11.01 -9.64
N LEU A 946 9.80 -11.26 -8.53
CA LEU A 946 11.14 -11.85 -8.56
C LEU A 946 11.14 -13.29 -9.09
N VAL A 947 10.06 -14.05 -8.90
CA VAL A 947 9.92 -15.37 -9.53
C VAL A 947 9.75 -15.26 -11.04
N GLU A 948 9.04 -14.23 -11.52
CA GLU A 948 8.86 -13.96 -12.95
C GLU A 948 10.16 -13.54 -13.65
N GLU A 949 11.12 -12.98 -12.91
CA GLU A 949 12.47 -12.61 -13.41
C GLU A 949 13.31 -13.83 -13.82
N PHE A 950 12.95 -15.06 -13.40
CA PHE A 950 13.77 -16.27 -13.57
C PHE A 950 14.26 -16.51 -15.01
N ASN A 951 13.44 -16.20 -16.02
CA ASN A 951 13.77 -16.40 -17.44
C ASN A 951 14.00 -15.10 -18.20
N LEU A 952 14.04 -13.94 -17.52
CA LEU A 952 14.06 -12.63 -18.19
C LEU A 952 15.26 -12.45 -19.12
N PHE A 953 16.44 -12.94 -18.70
CA PHE A 953 17.69 -12.72 -19.41
C PHE A 953 18.08 -13.83 -20.40
N ASP A 954 17.28 -14.91 -20.49
CA ASP A 954 17.61 -16.08 -21.33
C ASP A 954 17.81 -15.71 -22.82
N ASN A 955 17.12 -14.66 -23.28
CA ASN A 955 17.18 -14.18 -24.67
C ASN A 955 17.62 -12.71 -24.80
N ASN A 956 18.12 -12.09 -23.73
CA ASN A 956 18.56 -10.69 -23.77
C ASN A 956 19.88 -10.56 -24.57
N LYS A 957 19.96 -9.55 -25.44
CA LYS A 957 21.13 -9.26 -26.29
C LYS A 957 22.23 -8.49 -25.57
N TYR A 958 21.88 -7.67 -24.58
CA TYR A 958 22.84 -6.83 -23.86
C TYR A 958 23.28 -7.54 -22.58
N GLY A 959 24.50 -7.24 -22.12
CA GLY A 959 24.91 -7.57 -20.76
C GLY A 959 24.33 -6.57 -19.77
N HIS A 960 24.12 -7.00 -18.53
CA HIS A 960 23.66 -6.18 -17.42
C HIS A 960 24.30 -6.61 -16.12
N ILE A 961 24.69 -5.68 -15.26
CA ILE A 961 24.70 -6.00 -13.83
C ILE A 961 23.26 -5.89 -13.30
N ILE A 962 22.97 -6.60 -12.21
CA ILE A 962 21.78 -6.35 -11.41
C ILE A 962 22.23 -5.50 -10.22
N GLY A 963 22.38 -4.19 -10.41
CA GLY A 963 23.05 -3.28 -9.48
C GLY A 963 22.29 -2.98 -8.21
N GLU A 964 20.96 -3.24 -8.20
CA GLU A 964 20.11 -3.11 -7.02
C GLU A 964 18.95 -4.11 -7.05
N VAL A 965 18.94 -5.09 -6.15
CA VAL A 965 17.83 -6.03 -6.01
C VAL A 965 17.44 -6.21 -4.55
N ALA A 966 16.14 -6.09 -4.28
CA ALA A 966 15.54 -6.51 -3.03
C ALA A 966 14.05 -6.76 -3.21
N SER A 967 13.53 -7.70 -2.42
CA SER A 967 12.10 -7.81 -2.26
C SER A 967 11.59 -6.78 -1.26
N THR A 968 10.86 -5.77 -1.76
CA THR A 968 10.53 -4.57 -0.99
C THR A 968 9.10 -4.54 -0.44
N HIS A 969 8.18 -5.20 -1.16
CA HIS A 969 6.75 -5.20 -0.86
C HIS A 969 6.24 -6.64 -0.77
N PRO A 970 5.24 -6.94 0.07
CA PRO A 970 4.60 -8.24 0.08
C PRO A 970 3.86 -8.47 -1.24
N ASN A 971 3.65 -9.73 -1.62
CA ASN A 971 2.86 -10.07 -2.81
C ASN A 971 1.47 -9.44 -2.77
N GLY A 972 1.09 -8.74 -3.84
CA GLY A 972 -0.15 -7.97 -3.92
C GLY A 972 -0.17 -6.74 -3.02
N GLY A 973 1.00 -6.22 -2.67
CA GLY A 973 1.17 -4.95 -1.98
C GLY A 973 0.90 -3.77 -2.90
N THR A 974 0.87 -2.57 -2.35
CA THR A 974 0.61 -1.32 -3.08
C THR A 974 1.85 -0.84 -3.87
N GLY A 975 2.90 -1.67 -4.00
CA GLY A 975 4.21 -1.28 -4.54
C GLY A 975 4.77 -0.02 -3.87
N TRP A 976 5.45 0.83 -4.63
CA TRP A 976 6.00 2.11 -4.15
C TRP A 976 4.99 3.10 -3.55
N SER A 977 3.68 2.85 -3.71
CA SER A 977 2.63 3.66 -3.07
C SER A 977 2.25 3.16 -1.67
N GLY A 978 2.90 2.10 -1.17
CA GLY A 978 2.80 1.60 0.21
C GLY A 978 4.03 1.78 1.06
N ASN A 979 3.92 1.32 2.30
CA ASN A 979 5.08 1.14 3.16
C ASN A 979 5.87 -0.09 2.71
N LEU A 980 7.19 0.09 2.60
CA LEU A 980 8.14 -1.00 2.50
C LEU A 980 8.00 -1.93 3.71
N MET A 981 8.25 -3.22 3.52
CA MET A 981 8.30 -4.17 4.64
C MET A 981 9.40 -3.73 5.64
N PRO A 982 9.22 -3.93 6.96
CA PRO A 982 10.18 -3.42 7.94
C PRO A 982 11.53 -4.15 7.92
N TYR A 983 11.53 -5.44 7.53
CA TYR A 983 12.69 -6.32 7.42
C TYR A 983 12.46 -7.36 6.31
N PRO A 984 13.52 -7.93 5.72
CA PRO A 984 13.36 -9.06 4.80
C PRO A 984 12.73 -10.26 5.50
N TRP A 985 11.71 -10.83 4.86
CA TRP A 985 10.89 -11.93 5.41
C TRP A 985 11.02 -13.20 4.57
N TRP A 986 10.57 -14.35 5.10
CA TRP A 986 10.96 -15.65 4.55
C TRP A 986 10.61 -15.84 3.06
N ILE A 987 9.36 -15.62 2.65
CA ILE A 987 8.96 -15.77 1.23
C ILE A 987 9.71 -14.79 0.31
N SER A 988 10.14 -13.64 0.84
CA SER A 988 10.95 -12.65 0.11
C SER A 988 12.32 -13.21 -0.26
N GLY A 989 13.02 -13.82 0.71
CA GLY A 989 14.29 -14.49 0.45
C GLY A 989 14.15 -15.67 -0.51
N VAL A 990 13.06 -16.45 -0.43
CA VAL A 990 12.84 -17.55 -1.39
C VAL A 990 12.60 -17.01 -2.81
N GLY A 991 11.82 -15.94 -2.98
CA GLY A 991 11.60 -15.29 -4.27
C GLY A 991 12.89 -14.69 -4.86
N GLU A 992 13.71 -14.04 -4.03
CA GLU A 992 15.05 -13.58 -4.40
C GLU A 992 15.93 -14.75 -4.88
N ALA A 993 15.91 -15.89 -4.18
CA ALA A 993 16.68 -17.08 -4.60
C ALA A 993 16.27 -17.60 -5.99
N VAL A 994 14.98 -17.48 -6.37
CA VAL A 994 14.52 -17.81 -7.72
C VAL A 994 15.14 -16.86 -8.74
N ALA A 995 15.05 -15.54 -8.53
CA ALA A 995 15.67 -14.54 -9.40
C ALA A 995 17.19 -14.77 -9.53
N LEU A 996 17.88 -15.02 -8.42
CA LEU A 996 19.32 -15.32 -8.39
C LEU A 996 19.69 -16.56 -9.22
N CYS A 997 18.85 -17.60 -9.23
CA CYS A 997 19.07 -18.76 -10.11
C CYS A 997 19.00 -18.36 -11.59
N GLY A 998 18.05 -17.49 -11.96
CA GLY A 998 17.91 -16.97 -13.32
C GLY A 998 19.09 -16.10 -13.74
N TYR A 999 19.54 -15.22 -12.85
CA TYR A 999 20.69 -14.34 -13.07
C TYR A 999 21.99 -15.15 -13.21
N GLU A 1000 22.25 -16.10 -12.31
CA GLU A 1000 23.45 -16.93 -12.37
C GLU A 1000 23.42 -17.91 -13.56
N ARG A 1001 22.24 -18.38 -13.99
CA ARG A 1001 22.12 -19.16 -15.24
C ARG A 1001 22.62 -18.38 -16.45
N ASN A 1002 22.40 -17.06 -16.44
CA ASN A 1002 22.79 -16.11 -17.48
C ASN A 1002 24.09 -15.37 -17.14
N ALA A 1003 25.01 -15.99 -16.38
CA ALA A 1003 26.26 -15.33 -15.93
C ALA A 1003 27.23 -14.91 -17.06
N ASP A 1004 27.01 -15.36 -18.30
CA ASP A 1004 27.72 -14.86 -19.50
C ASP A 1004 27.42 -13.39 -19.80
N ARG A 1005 26.22 -12.93 -19.41
CA ARG A 1005 25.76 -11.55 -19.64
C ARG A 1005 25.41 -10.82 -18.35
N ILE A 1006 25.25 -11.55 -17.24
CA ILE A 1006 25.04 -11.01 -15.89
C ILE A 1006 26.29 -11.23 -15.02
N PRO A 1007 27.32 -10.36 -15.11
CA PRO A 1007 28.58 -10.57 -14.42
C PRO A 1007 28.49 -10.34 -12.90
N GLY A 1008 27.41 -9.76 -12.37
CA GLY A 1008 27.24 -9.56 -10.93
C GLY A 1008 25.83 -9.09 -10.54
N THR A 1009 25.43 -9.42 -9.32
CA THR A 1009 24.15 -9.05 -8.71
C THR A 1009 24.37 -8.50 -7.30
N PHE A 1010 23.70 -7.40 -6.96
CA PHE A 1010 23.96 -6.58 -5.79
C PHE A 1010 22.68 -6.36 -4.97
N TYR A 1011 22.71 -6.77 -3.70
CA TYR A 1011 21.60 -6.43 -2.79
C TYR A 1011 21.69 -4.96 -2.39
N ALA A 1012 20.55 -4.27 -2.39
CA ALA A 1012 20.45 -2.88 -1.98
C ALA A 1012 19.09 -2.57 -1.30
N PRO A 1013 19.04 -1.66 -0.32
CA PRO A 1013 20.16 -1.14 0.45
C PRO A 1013 20.75 -2.20 1.40
N ILE A 1014 22.05 -2.10 1.72
CA ILE A 1014 22.73 -3.17 2.46
C ILE A 1014 22.56 -3.10 3.99
N LEU A 1015 22.38 -1.89 4.55
CA LEU A 1015 22.52 -1.62 5.98
C LEU A 1015 21.44 -0.66 6.51
N LYS A 1016 20.89 -0.94 7.70
CA LYS A 1016 19.93 -0.07 8.39
C LYS A 1016 20.26 0.11 9.88
N ASN A 1017 20.38 1.35 10.32
CA ASN A 1017 20.39 1.68 11.75
C ASN A 1017 18.94 1.80 12.29
N GLU A 1018 18.61 1.04 13.34
CA GLU A 1018 17.25 1.00 13.91
C GLU A 1018 16.80 2.33 14.53
N ASN A 1019 17.72 3.24 14.87
CA ASN A 1019 17.37 4.52 15.49
C ASN A 1019 17.08 5.63 14.48
N ARG A 1020 17.55 5.54 13.23
CA ARG A 1020 17.21 6.47 12.15
C ARG A 1020 17.48 5.84 10.80
N TRP A 1021 16.43 5.72 10.01
CA TRP A 1021 16.48 5.16 8.67
C TRP A 1021 15.51 5.90 7.72
N GLN A 1022 15.74 5.74 6.43
CA GLN A 1022 14.97 6.30 5.31
C GLN A 1022 14.37 5.19 4.44
N TRP A 1023 15.01 4.02 4.43
CA TRP A 1023 14.59 2.80 3.75
C TRP A 1023 14.64 1.59 4.69
N SER A 1024 13.57 0.79 4.76
CA SER A 1024 13.42 -0.23 5.80
C SER A 1024 14.03 -1.60 5.44
N ILE A 1025 13.94 -2.04 4.18
CA ILE A 1025 14.42 -3.34 3.73
C ILE A 1025 15.91 -3.31 3.51
N THR A 1026 16.65 -4.09 4.31
CA THR A 1026 18.11 -4.18 4.25
C THR A 1026 18.62 -5.56 4.62
N MET A 1027 19.81 -5.91 4.17
CA MET A 1027 20.41 -7.20 4.48
C MET A 1027 20.82 -7.33 5.95
N ILE A 1028 21.29 -6.24 6.56
CA ILE A 1028 21.78 -6.19 7.93
C ILE A 1028 21.17 -5.01 8.67
N GLN A 1029 20.59 -5.31 9.84
CA GLN A 1029 20.05 -4.34 10.78
C GLN A 1029 21.01 -4.17 11.94
N PHE A 1030 21.15 -2.96 12.49
CA PHE A 1030 22.04 -2.74 13.63
C PHE A 1030 21.61 -1.53 14.47
N ALA A 1031 22.17 -1.44 15.67
CA ALA A 1031 22.07 -0.27 16.54
C ALA A 1031 23.44 0.04 17.17
N ALA A 1032 23.50 0.98 18.11
CA ALA A 1032 24.71 1.23 18.88
C ALA A 1032 25.18 -0.03 19.64
N ASP A 1033 24.23 -0.84 20.13
CA ASP A 1033 24.51 -2.16 20.72
C ASP A 1033 24.91 -3.16 19.63
N SER A 1034 26.15 -3.67 19.69
CA SER A 1034 26.62 -4.66 18.73
C SER A 1034 25.89 -6.01 18.81
N ALA A 1035 25.22 -6.30 19.92
CA ALA A 1035 24.38 -7.50 20.04
C ALA A 1035 23.11 -7.42 19.17
N MET A 1036 22.71 -6.23 18.73
CA MET A 1036 21.55 -6.02 17.85
C MET A 1036 21.90 -6.14 16.36
N THR A 1037 23.18 -6.36 16.01
CA THR A 1037 23.60 -6.58 14.62
C THR A 1037 23.00 -7.88 14.11
N THR A 1038 21.93 -7.76 13.32
CA THR A 1038 21.02 -8.85 12.94
C THR A 1038 21.12 -9.12 11.45
N ARG A 1039 21.26 -10.40 11.11
CA ARG A 1039 21.29 -10.92 9.74
C ARG A 1039 19.85 -11.21 9.31
N SER A 1040 19.39 -10.61 8.23
CA SER A 1040 18.02 -10.80 7.74
C SER A 1040 17.79 -12.21 7.16
N THR A 1041 16.55 -12.54 6.80
CA THR A 1041 16.26 -13.81 6.10
C THR A 1041 16.94 -13.89 4.73
N SER A 1042 16.95 -12.78 3.97
CA SER A 1042 17.70 -12.64 2.72
C SER A 1042 19.20 -12.89 2.91
N TRP A 1043 19.79 -12.49 4.05
CA TRP A 1043 21.21 -12.73 4.34
C TRP A 1043 21.56 -14.23 4.29
N TYR A 1044 20.70 -15.08 4.86
CA TYR A 1044 20.92 -16.52 4.85
C TYR A 1044 20.79 -17.13 3.45
N VAL A 1045 19.85 -16.63 2.64
CA VAL A 1045 19.67 -17.08 1.25
C VAL A 1045 20.87 -16.69 0.39
N TRP A 1046 21.26 -15.42 0.44
CA TRP A 1046 22.37 -14.90 -0.35
C TRP A 1046 23.70 -15.53 0.05
N SER A 1047 23.98 -15.65 1.35
CA SER A 1047 25.21 -16.30 1.84
C SER A 1047 25.30 -17.77 1.42
N LEU A 1048 24.17 -18.51 1.40
CA LEU A 1048 24.15 -19.87 0.88
C LEU A 1048 24.50 -19.92 -0.60
N PHE A 1049 23.99 -19.01 -1.42
CA PHE A 1049 24.28 -19.01 -2.85
C PHE A 1049 25.71 -18.56 -3.15
N ALA A 1050 26.17 -17.52 -2.47
CA ALA A 1050 27.51 -16.95 -2.63
C ALA A 1050 28.63 -17.86 -2.08
N GLY A 1051 28.36 -18.64 -1.03
CA GLY A 1051 29.31 -19.64 -0.49
C GLY A 1051 29.61 -20.82 -1.43
N HIS A 1052 28.79 -21.00 -2.47
CA HIS A 1052 28.91 -22.08 -3.46
C HIS A 1052 29.07 -21.53 -4.89
N PRO A 1053 30.15 -20.79 -5.20
CA PRO A 1053 30.33 -20.16 -6.50
C PRO A 1053 30.55 -21.21 -7.60
N MET A 1054 29.99 -20.96 -8.79
CA MET A 1054 30.24 -21.76 -9.99
C MET A 1054 31.22 -21.04 -10.91
N THR A 1055 32.17 -21.79 -11.47
CA THR A 1055 33.06 -21.30 -12.55
C THR A 1055 32.37 -21.38 -13.92
N HIS A 1056 31.46 -22.35 -14.06
CA HIS A 1056 30.68 -22.55 -15.27
C HIS A 1056 29.28 -23.05 -14.90
N THR A 1057 28.26 -22.51 -15.54
CA THR A 1057 26.92 -23.12 -15.55
C THR A 1057 26.93 -24.36 -16.45
N LEU A 1058 25.95 -25.24 -16.27
CA LEU A 1058 25.76 -26.44 -17.07
C LEU A 1058 24.28 -26.54 -17.49
N PRO A 1059 23.99 -26.99 -18.73
CA PRO A 1059 22.61 -27.16 -19.18
C PRO A 1059 21.88 -28.17 -18.29
N ALA A 1060 20.66 -27.83 -17.91
CA ALA A 1060 19.77 -28.70 -17.15
C ALA A 1060 18.40 -28.78 -17.83
N THR A 1061 17.57 -29.73 -17.40
CA THR A 1061 16.17 -29.88 -17.85
C THR A 1061 15.38 -28.57 -17.71
N SER A 1062 14.43 -28.32 -18.63
CA SER A 1062 13.69 -27.06 -18.75
C SER A 1062 12.31 -27.05 -18.07
N ASP A 1063 11.95 -28.12 -17.35
CA ASP A 1063 10.70 -28.17 -16.59
C ASP A 1063 10.89 -27.44 -15.26
N PHE A 1064 10.25 -26.27 -15.15
CA PHE A 1064 10.24 -25.40 -13.98
C PHE A 1064 8.80 -25.23 -13.46
N ASP A 1065 8.64 -24.65 -12.27
CA ASP A 1065 7.40 -24.59 -11.47
C ASP A 1065 6.95 -25.96 -10.91
N PRO A 1066 6.90 -26.14 -9.57
CA PRO A 1066 7.19 -25.17 -8.51
C PRO A 1066 8.67 -25.08 -8.11
N LEU A 1067 9.57 -25.73 -8.84
CA LEU A 1067 11.01 -25.80 -8.53
C LEU A 1067 11.84 -25.06 -9.59
N TYR A 1068 12.59 -24.06 -9.13
CA TYR A 1068 13.46 -23.22 -9.96
C TYR A 1068 14.92 -23.47 -9.57
N TYR A 1069 15.81 -23.58 -10.54
CA TYR A 1069 17.18 -23.98 -10.28
C TYR A 1069 18.18 -23.57 -11.35
N VAL A 1070 19.45 -23.57 -10.93
CA VAL A 1070 20.64 -23.50 -11.79
C VAL A 1070 21.61 -24.60 -11.35
N ALA A 1071 22.36 -25.14 -12.32
CA ALA A 1071 23.38 -26.14 -12.06
C ALA A 1071 24.67 -25.79 -12.78
N GLY A 1072 25.78 -26.30 -12.28
CA GLY A 1072 27.09 -26.01 -12.83
C GLY A 1072 28.20 -26.76 -12.16
N LYS A 1073 29.41 -26.26 -12.36
CA LYS A 1073 30.64 -26.80 -11.78
C LYS A 1073 31.52 -25.69 -11.22
N ASN A 1074 32.24 -26.02 -10.17
CA ASN A 1074 33.38 -25.25 -9.72
C ASN A 1074 34.65 -26.03 -10.10
N GLU A 1075 35.36 -25.57 -11.13
CA GLU A 1075 36.57 -26.24 -11.61
C GLU A 1075 37.71 -26.20 -10.60
N ASP A 1076 37.83 -25.11 -9.83
CA ASP A 1076 38.87 -24.96 -8.81
C ASP A 1076 38.72 -25.99 -7.69
N LYS A 1077 37.48 -26.25 -7.27
CA LYS A 1077 37.15 -27.27 -6.26
C LYS A 1077 37.04 -28.68 -6.87
N GLY A 1078 36.75 -28.76 -8.17
CA GLY A 1078 36.44 -30.01 -8.87
C GLY A 1078 35.10 -30.60 -8.43
N THR A 1079 34.11 -29.74 -8.16
CA THR A 1079 32.79 -30.11 -7.64
C THR A 1079 31.68 -29.74 -8.63
N LEU A 1080 30.59 -30.50 -8.58
CA LEU A 1080 29.34 -30.21 -9.28
C LEU A 1080 28.37 -29.59 -8.28
N ILE A 1081 27.66 -28.55 -8.70
CA ILE A 1081 26.81 -27.71 -7.85
C ILE A 1081 25.43 -27.62 -8.49
N TRP A 1082 24.40 -27.73 -7.66
CA TRP A 1082 23.02 -27.40 -7.99
C TRP A 1082 22.49 -26.44 -6.92
N LYS A 1083 21.87 -25.34 -7.34
CA LYS A 1083 21.19 -24.39 -6.46
C LYS A 1083 19.74 -24.31 -6.90
N GLY A 1084 18.81 -24.27 -5.96
CA GLY A 1084 17.40 -24.13 -6.31
C GLY A 1084 16.50 -23.73 -5.17
N ALA A 1085 15.31 -23.30 -5.55
CA ALA A 1085 14.26 -22.85 -4.64
C ALA A 1085 12.91 -23.45 -5.04
N ALA A 1086 12.20 -23.98 -4.03
CA ALA A 1086 10.82 -24.42 -4.17
C ALA A 1086 9.89 -23.27 -3.77
N TYR A 1087 9.17 -22.72 -4.74
CA TYR A 1087 8.24 -21.60 -4.54
C TYR A 1087 6.84 -22.01 -5.02
N ASN A 1088 5.99 -22.49 -4.10
CA ASN A 1088 4.66 -23.03 -4.42
C ASN A 1088 3.56 -22.37 -3.57
N THR A 1089 2.96 -21.29 -4.06
CA THR A 1089 1.89 -20.56 -3.35
C THR A 1089 0.49 -21.13 -3.57
N THR A 1090 0.32 -22.16 -4.41
CA THR A 1090 -1.00 -22.66 -4.83
C THR A 1090 -1.35 -24.07 -4.33
N LYS A 1091 -0.35 -24.96 -4.17
CA LYS A 1091 -0.60 -26.37 -3.81
C LYS A 1091 -0.04 -26.77 -2.44
N GLY A 1092 0.82 -25.95 -1.83
CA GLY A 1092 1.36 -26.15 -0.47
C GLY A 1092 2.15 -27.45 -0.25
N ALA A 1093 2.35 -28.25 -1.28
CA ALA A 1093 2.96 -29.56 -1.21
C ALA A 1093 4.48 -29.46 -1.39
N ASP A 1094 5.20 -30.26 -0.62
CA ASP A 1094 6.63 -30.45 -0.79
C ASP A 1094 6.95 -31.04 -2.18
N VAL A 1095 8.12 -30.71 -2.71
CA VAL A 1095 8.58 -31.12 -4.04
C VAL A 1095 9.59 -32.26 -3.94
N PRO A 1096 9.25 -33.49 -4.33
CA PRO A 1096 10.23 -34.57 -4.46
C PRO A 1096 11.15 -34.32 -5.67
N VAL A 1097 12.46 -34.44 -5.48
CA VAL A 1097 13.50 -34.14 -6.49
C VAL A 1097 14.38 -35.36 -6.72
N SER A 1098 14.60 -35.70 -7.99
CA SER A 1098 15.61 -36.66 -8.44
C SER A 1098 16.63 -35.94 -9.34
N LEU A 1099 17.81 -35.64 -8.81
CA LEU A 1099 18.85 -34.87 -9.49
C LEU A 1099 19.97 -35.77 -9.99
N SER A 1100 20.24 -35.77 -11.29
CA SER A 1100 21.31 -36.54 -11.92
C SER A 1100 22.27 -35.63 -12.69
N PHE A 1101 23.56 -35.72 -12.37
CA PHE A 1101 24.62 -35.12 -13.18
C PHE A 1101 25.22 -36.18 -14.09
N LYS A 1102 25.35 -35.85 -15.38
CA LYS A 1102 25.96 -36.74 -16.37
C LYS A 1102 27.39 -37.09 -15.98
N GLY A 1103 27.65 -38.38 -15.81
CA GLY A 1103 28.96 -38.92 -15.43
C GLY A 1103 29.12 -39.23 -13.93
N VAL A 1104 28.15 -38.88 -13.08
CA VAL A 1104 28.13 -39.31 -11.68
C VAL A 1104 27.77 -40.79 -11.58
N LYS A 1105 28.55 -41.54 -10.77
CA LYS A 1105 28.38 -42.98 -10.57
C LYS A 1105 27.57 -43.29 -9.31
N PRO A 1106 26.92 -44.46 -9.22
CA PRO A 1106 26.29 -44.92 -7.98
C PRO A 1106 27.24 -44.85 -6.78
N GLY A 1107 26.72 -44.40 -5.64
CA GLY A 1107 27.46 -44.26 -4.38
C GLY A 1107 28.32 -42.99 -4.27
N ALA A 1108 28.37 -42.12 -5.28
CA ALA A 1108 28.93 -40.77 -5.13
C ALA A 1108 28.21 -40.01 -4.01
N GLN A 1109 28.92 -39.13 -3.29
CA GLN A 1109 28.36 -38.37 -2.18
C GLN A 1109 28.20 -36.90 -2.55
N ALA A 1110 27.19 -36.25 -1.99
CA ALA A 1110 26.98 -34.81 -2.08
C ALA A 1110 26.43 -34.29 -0.75
N GLU A 1111 26.81 -33.08 -0.36
CA GLU A 1111 26.17 -32.37 0.76
C GLU A 1111 25.00 -31.54 0.21
N LEU A 1112 23.81 -31.77 0.78
CA LEU A 1112 22.63 -30.93 0.60
C LEU A 1112 22.52 -30.00 1.81
N THR A 1113 22.63 -28.70 1.58
CA THR A 1113 22.28 -27.65 2.56
C THR A 1113 20.89 -27.12 2.21
N LEU A 1114 19.94 -27.24 3.14
CA LEU A 1114 18.55 -26.83 3.00
C LEU A 1114 18.24 -25.70 4.00
N LEU A 1115 17.66 -24.62 3.50
CA LEU A 1115 17.08 -23.54 4.29
C LEU A 1115 15.56 -23.61 4.28
N THR A 1116 14.98 -23.54 5.47
CA THR A 1116 13.53 -23.46 5.69
C THR A 1116 13.22 -22.43 6.78
N ASN A 1117 11.95 -22.03 6.92
CA ASN A 1117 11.52 -21.29 8.09
C ASN A 1117 11.05 -22.23 9.21
N LYS A 1118 11.62 -22.10 10.42
CA LYS A 1118 11.23 -22.83 11.64
C LYS A 1118 9.78 -22.61 12.03
N GLU A 1119 9.28 -21.40 11.83
CA GLU A 1119 7.96 -20.96 12.25
C GLU A 1119 6.87 -21.37 11.25
N LYS A 1120 7.26 -21.81 10.04
CA LYS A 1120 6.36 -22.13 8.91
C LYS A 1120 5.44 -20.98 8.48
N ASP A 1121 5.72 -19.75 8.93
CA ASP A 1121 5.06 -18.53 8.48
C ASP A 1121 5.81 -17.93 7.26
N PRO A 1122 5.21 -17.82 6.07
CA PRO A 1122 5.87 -17.17 4.93
C PRO A 1122 6.31 -15.72 5.23
N PHE A 1123 5.71 -15.05 6.21
CA PHE A 1123 6.03 -13.68 6.61
C PHE A 1123 6.99 -13.56 7.79
N ALA A 1124 7.55 -14.67 8.29
CA ALA A 1124 8.52 -14.60 9.39
C ALA A 1124 9.80 -13.84 8.98
N PHE A 1125 10.34 -13.05 9.89
CA PHE A 1125 11.57 -12.28 9.72
C PHE A 1125 12.41 -12.29 11.01
N ASN A 1126 13.69 -11.97 10.88
CA ASN A 1126 14.57 -11.78 12.02
C ASN A 1126 14.43 -10.34 12.52
N ASP A 1127 14.00 -10.19 13.77
CA ASP A 1127 13.76 -8.91 14.42
C ASP A 1127 14.93 -8.58 15.38
N PRO A 1128 15.65 -7.47 15.15
CA PRO A 1128 16.81 -7.09 15.97
C PRO A 1128 16.46 -6.84 17.45
N HIS A 1129 15.20 -6.50 17.77
CA HIS A 1129 14.77 -6.29 19.15
C HIS A 1129 14.43 -7.59 19.89
N LYS A 1130 14.07 -8.64 19.15
CA LYS A 1130 13.75 -9.96 19.71
C LYS A 1130 14.96 -10.90 19.72
N GLY A 1131 15.96 -10.62 18.88
CA GLY A 1131 17.13 -11.48 18.72
C GLY A 1131 16.77 -12.87 18.19
N ASN A 1132 15.63 -13.01 17.50
CA ASN A 1132 15.18 -14.29 16.95
C ASN A 1132 15.92 -14.61 15.64
N ASN A 1133 16.03 -15.91 15.35
CA ASN A 1133 16.48 -16.40 14.05
C ASN A 1133 15.50 -17.45 13.51
N VAL A 1134 14.64 -17.01 12.60
CA VAL A 1134 13.55 -17.80 12.01
C VAL A 1134 14.05 -18.81 10.98
N VAL A 1135 15.26 -18.59 10.43
CA VAL A 1135 15.85 -19.48 9.42
C VAL A 1135 16.41 -20.74 10.08
N ASP A 1136 15.97 -21.90 9.59
CA ASP A 1136 16.55 -23.20 9.89
C ASP A 1136 17.52 -23.61 8.79
N THR A 1137 18.67 -24.14 9.17
CA THR A 1137 19.69 -24.64 8.23
C THR A 1137 19.96 -26.10 8.52
N LYS A 1138 19.69 -26.98 7.55
CA LYS A 1138 19.92 -28.42 7.67
C LYS A 1138 20.91 -28.89 6.63
N LYS A 1139 21.99 -29.53 7.07
CA LYS A 1139 22.99 -30.19 6.22
C LYS A 1139 22.80 -31.69 6.22
N THR A 1140 22.76 -32.32 5.05
CA THR A 1140 22.60 -33.77 4.89
C THR A 1140 23.53 -34.30 3.81
N VAL A 1141 24.27 -35.37 4.10
CA VAL A 1141 25.06 -36.08 3.08
C VAL A 1141 24.19 -37.10 2.36
N LEU A 1142 24.00 -36.91 1.06
CA LEU A 1142 23.26 -37.80 0.17
C LEU A 1142 24.22 -38.73 -0.58
N LYS A 1143 23.73 -39.93 -0.93
CA LYS A 1143 24.43 -40.88 -1.81
C LYS A 1143 23.65 -41.04 -3.11
N ALA A 1144 24.35 -41.01 -4.23
CA ALA A 1144 23.77 -41.28 -5.55
C ALA A 1144 23.26 -42.73 -5.63
N ASP A 1145 22.05 -42.90 -6.15
CA ASP A 1145 21.38 -44.20 -6.28
C ASP A 1145 21.96 -45.07 -7.41
N GLY A 1146 21.32 -46.21 -7.70
CA GLY A 1146 21.74 -47.14 -8.76
C GLY A 1146 21.77 -46.55 -10.18
N LYS A 1147 21.12 -45.40 -10.40
CA LYS A 1147 21.14 -44.65 -11.67
C LYS A 1147 22.05 -43.42 -11.60
N GLY A 1148 22.76 -43.20 -10.49
CA GLY A 1148 23.61 -42.03 -10.27
C GLY A 1148 22.85 -40.76 -9.89
N ALA A 1149 21.58 -40.87 -9.45
CA ALA A 1149 20.77 -39.72 -9.05
C ALA A 1149 20.78 -39.49 -7.53
N PHE A 1150 20.78 -38.24 -7.11
CA PHE A 1150 20.57 -37.81 -5.74
C PHE A 1150 19.08 -37.53 -5.53
N ASN A 1151 18.45 -38.26 -4.62
CA ASN A 1151 17.03 -38.11 -4.32
C ASN A 1151 16.84 -37.39 -2.99
N PHE A 1152 16.04 -36.32 -3.01
CA PHE A 1152 15.71 -35.54 -1.82
C PHE A 1152 14.34 -34.88 -2.00
N LYS A 1153 13.90 -34.13 -0.99
CA LYS A 1153 12.58 -33.50 -0.95
C LYS A 1153 12.74 -32.08 -0.44
N LEU A 1154 12.17 -31.12 -1.16
CA LEU A 1154 12.18 -29.71 -0.79
C LEU A 1154 10.82 -29.32 -0.21
N PRO A 1155 10.76 -28.88 1.05
CA PRO A 1155 9.54 -28.29 1.59
C PRO A 1155 9.05 -27.11 0.76
N ASN A 1156 7.76 -26.80 0.83
CA ASN A 1156 7.28 -25.56 0.23
C ASN A 1156 8.00 -24.34 0.85
N LEU A 1157 8.31 -23.34 0.01
CA LEU A 1157 9.07 -22.15 0.38
C LEU A 1157 10.41 -22.52 1.03
N SER A 1158 11.26 -23.21 0.27
CA SER A 1158 12.60 -23.60 0.73
C SER A 1158 13.66 -23.30 -0.32
N VAL A 1159 14.89 -23.11 0.15
CA VAL A 1159 16.07 -22.84 -0.70
C VAL A 1159 17.12 -23.90 -0.39
N ALA A 1160 17.77 -24.45 -1.40
CA ALA A 1160 18.76 -25.49 -1.20
C ALA A 1160 19.94 -25.40 -2.17
N VAL A 1161 21.09 -25.86 -1.69
CA VAL A 1161 22.28 -26.10 -2.50
C VAL A 1161 22.76 -27.52 -2.29
N LEU A 1162 23.05 -28.22 -3.38
CA LEU A 1162 23.69 -29.53 -3.39
C LEU A 1162 25.06 -29.41 -4.05
N GLU A 1163 26.11 -29.79 -3.33
CA GLU A 1163 27.49 -29.82 -3.85
C GLU A 1163 28.11 -31.22 -3.67
N THR A 1164 28.68 -31.77 -4.75
CA THR A 1164 29.30 -33.11 -4.70
C THR A 1164 30.58 -33.12 -3.87
N LEU A 1165 30.76 -34.16 -3.06
CA LEU A 1165 31.97 -34.38 -2.28
C LEU A 1165 33.06 -35.04 -3.15
N LYS A 1166 34.28 -34.52 -3.09
CA LYS A 1166 35.44 -35.13 -3.74
C LYS A 1166 35.76 -36.46 -3.05
N LYS A 1167 36.06 -37.51 -3.83
CA LYS A 1167 36.56 -38.79 -3.28
C LYS A 1167 37.85 -38.54 -2.48
N GLY A 1168 37.80 -38.70 -1.16
CA GLY A 1168 38.99 -38.81 -0.31
C GLY A 1168 39.25 -37.73 0.74
N LYS A 1169 38.32 -36.83 1.09
CA LYS A 1169 38.45 -35.98 2.29
C LYS A 1169 37.26 -36.14 3.24
N PRO A 1170 37.44 -36.70 4.45
CA PRO A 1170 36.45 -36.56 5.52
C PRO A 1170 36.50 -35.12 6.09
N TYR A 1171 35.34 -34.55 6.43
CA TYR A 1171 35.27 -33.25 7.14
C TYR A 1171 35.60 -33.47 8.62
N SER A 1172 36.53 -32.67 9.14
CA SER A 1172 36.64 -32.38 10.58
C SER A 1172 35.52 -31.42 10.95
N SER A 1173 34.80 -31.77 12.01
CA SER A 1173 33.71 -31.02 12.66
C SER A 1173 34.08 -29.60 13.06
#